data_AF-A0A9E3KUZ9-F1
#
_entry.id   AF-A0A9E3KUZ9-F1
#
_cell.length_a   1.000
_cell.length_b   1.000
_cell.length_c   1.000
_cell.angle_alpha   90.00
_cell.angle_beta   90.00
_cell.angle_gamma   90.00
#
_symmetry.space_group_name_H-M   'P 1'
#
loop_
_entity.id
_entity.type
_entity.pdbx_description
1 polymer ?
#
loop_
_entity_poly.entity_id
_entity_poly.type
_entity_poly.pdbx_seq_one_letter_code
_entity_poly.pdbx_strand_id
1 'polypeptide(L)'
;MKVASCETRKLPFHFLLILITLSFSCTEKREVTLEDYQRAEKFLAVNTNPLVYGMVSSPEWQKSDWLIYKNSVPNGAEFIRVDPQAKSKEKLFDHEKVAALLSDLSGEEVKPLEIELSQPVLSSDQLQFEFSFKRKRYVLNLSDYTLNQRKPKVLPNEYLSPDGLKAAYIKDYNLWIRDTQTNNHTQLTFDGKEDYGYATNNAGWTKRDSPVLLWSPQSDKIATFQHDGRGVGEMYLYNTQVGHSKLERWKYPLPGDSLIFRIERVVIHLTPKPKLVRLKMQPDAHRSTISDHIAGRDGQFLDVEWSDDGSQLAFVSSSRDHKVANLQVADPNSGDVRSVLVESVETYFESGNRMVNWHVLKETDEVIWFSERNNWGHLYLFDLKTGTLKNQITDGEWAVQQVHHIDKEARTIYFIGSNKEEGDPYYQYLYKINFDGTGLQLLTPEPANHVLTWSASRKFILDSYSTPTTPPVTVIRSLSGEVIMKLEEADITALENNGWVAPIPFSVKARDNSTDLFGLMYKPSNFSSSKKYPILNYLYPGPQSGSVGSRSFMPSRGDKQALAELGFIVVEVDAMGTPGRSKSFHDAYYGNMGDNGLPDQIAAIKQLAEQNTWMDIDRVGIWGHSGGGFASTAGILRYPDFYKVAVSGAGNHDNRNYEDDWGEKWHGLLVRYSKEVNEAGQGESLNREVQKTPEETNYDRQANQLLANNLKGKLLIAHGMMDGNVPPTNTLLVVDALIAADKDFDMLVLPNAGHGFGNSRYFMKRRWDYFVRHLKDAEPPADFIFKENIR
;
A
#
# COMPACT_ATOMS: atom_id res chain seq x y z
N MET A 1 -78.66 43.27 29.52
CA MET A 1 -78.76 43.75 30.92
C MET A 1 -77.66 44.79 31.15
N LYS A 2 -78.06 46.03 31.49
CA LYS A 2 -77.33 47.18 32.09
C LYS A 2 -75.91 47.52 31.58
N VAL A 3 -75.69 48.59 30.77
CA VAL A 3 -75.58 50.05 31.10
C VAL A 3 -74.31 50.32 31.95
N ALA A 4 -73.34 51.21 31.70
CA ALA A 4 -73.13 52.45 30.92
C ALA A 4 -71.59 52.58 30.61
N SER A 5 -70.97 53.57 29.95
CA SER A 5 -71.27 54.99 29.65
C SER A 5 -70.29 55.58 28.60
N CYS A 6 -70.79 56.53 27.80
CA CYS A 6 -70.22 57.81 27.26
C CYS A 6 -68.71 58.13 27.43
N GLU A 7 -68.00 58.92 26.58
CA GLU A 7 -68.30 59.73 25.39
C GLU A 7 -66.97 60.29 24.79
N THR A 8 -66.94 60.51 23.46
CA THR A 8 -66.27 61.60 22.66
C THR A 8 -64.74 61.87 22.79
N ARG A 9 -63.92 62.05 21.74
CA ARG A 9 -63.93 63.14 20.73
C ARG A 9 -62.73 62.98 19.74
N LYS A 10 -63.03 63.10 18.44
CA LYS A 10 -62.30 63.66 17.24
C LYS A 10 -60.75 63.80 17.18
N LEU A 11 -60.18 63.15 16.13
CA LEU A 11 -59.15 63.53 15.11
C LEU A 11 -57.91 64.40 15.47
N PRO A 12 -56.73 64.30 14.78
CA PRO A 12 -56.54 63.88 13.37
C PRO A 12 -55.31 62.99 13.03
N PHE A 13 -55.28 62.51 11.77
CA PHE A 13 -54.13 62.16 10.91
C PHE A 13 -52.76 61.87 11.54
N HIS A 14 -52.20 60.68 11.28
CA HIS A 14 -50.90 60.47 10.59
C HIS A 14 -50.80 59.01 10.13
N PHE A 15 -50.79 58.78 8.83
CA PHE A 15 -50.60 57.47 8.20
C PHE A 15 -49.11 57.13 8.26
N LEU A 16 -48.69 56.26 9.20
CA LEU A 16 -47.33 55.73 9.24
C LEU A 16 -47.29 54.45 8.40
N LEU A 17 -46.88 54.60 7.14
CA LEU A 17 -46.61 53.49 6.23
C LEU A 17 -45.28 52.84 6.65
N ILE A 18 -45.32 51.78 7.46
CA ILE A 18 -44.14 50.96 7.76
C ILE A 18 -43.88 50.08 6.54
N LEU A 19 -42.94 50.49 5.68
CA LEU A 19 -42.31 49.60 4.70
C LEU A 19 -41.48 48.57 5.47
N ILE A 20 -41.97 47.35 5.56
CA ILE A 20 -41.15 46.18 5.88
C ILE A 20 -40.40 45.85 4.59
N THR A 21 -39.18 46.38 4.45
CA THR A 21 -38.22 45.88 3.46
C THR A 21 -37.76 44.50 3.93
N LEU A 22 -38.41 43.46 3.42
CA LEU A 22 -37.85 42.10 3.38
C LEU A 22 -36.61 42.15 2.49
N SER A 23 -35.46 42.42 3.10
CA SER A 23 -34.16 42.17 2.51
C SER A 23 -34.02 40.67 2.35
N PHE A 24 -34.48 40.12 1.23
CA PHE A 24 -33.96 38.85 0.73
C PHE A 24 -32.47 39.08 0.48
N SER A 25 -31.65 38.75 1.48
CA SER A 25 -30.24 38.55 1.26
C SER A 25 -30.15 37.29 0.40
N CYS A 26 -30.19 37.47 -0.92
CA CYS A 26 -29.76 36.47 -1.85
C CYS A 26 -28.28 36.24 -1.53
N THR A 27 -27.98 35.25 -0.69
CA THR A 27 -26.63 34.73 -0.58
C THR A 27 -26.31 34.18 -1.95
N GLU A 28 -25.58 34.96 -2.77
CA GLU A 28 -24.90 34.43 -3.95
C GLU A 28 -24.19 33.14 -3.48
N LYS A 29 -24.68 31.99 -3.95
CA LYS A 29 -23.94 30.74 -3.77
C LYS A 29 -22.54 31.00 -4.30
N ARG A 30 -21.53 30.78 -3.47
CA ARG A 30 -20.13 30.98 -3.86
C ARG A 30 -19.84 30.05 -5.03
N GLU A 31 -19.81 30.57 -6.26
CA GLU A 31 -19.65 29.72 -7.44
C GLU A 31 -18.25 29.10 -7.48
N VAL A 32 -18.21 27.77 -7.65
CA VAL A 32 -17.04 27.05 -8.14
C VAL A 32 -17.21 26.96 -9.65
N THR A 33 -16.29 27.54 -10.41
CA THR A 33 -16.48 27.68 -11.86
C THR A 33 -15.92 26.50 -12.63
N LEU A 34 -16.20 26.46 -13.95
CA LEU A 34 -15.57 25.50 -14.85
C LEU A 34 -14.04 25.66 -14.85
N GLU A 35 -13.55 26.91 -14.79
CA GLU A 35 -12.12 27.22 -14.74
C GLU A 35 -11.45 26.70 -13.46
N ASP A 36 -12.17 26.64 -12.34
CA ASP A 36 -11.68 26.04 -11.10
C ASP A 36 -11.43 24.54 -11.27
N TYR A 37 -12.37 23.82 -11.89
CA TYR A 37 -12.21 22.39 -12.18
C TYR A 37 -11.11 22.12 -13.21
N GLN A 38 -11.02 22.95 -14.25
CA GLN A 38 -9.93 22.87 -15.22
C GLN A 38 -8.57 23.17 -14.59
N ARG A 39 -8.51 24.09 -13.62
CA ARG A 39 -7.30 24.35 -12.82
C ARG A 39 -6.96 23.16 -11.93
N ALA A 40 -7.94 22.59 -11.23
CA ALA A 40 -7.77 21.40 -10.41
C ALA A 40 -7.20 20.21 -11.22
N GLU A 41 -7.74 19.96 -12.41
CA GLU A 41 -7.26 18.90 -13.32
C GLU A 41 -5.76 19.05 -13.68
N LYS A 42 -5.24 20.28 -13.80
CA LYS A 42 -3.82 20.52 -14.11
C LYS A 42 -2.87 19.94 -13.07
N PHE A 43 -3.33 19.70 -11.84
CA PHE A 43 -2.53 19.17 -10.73
C PHE A 43 -2.65 17.65 -10.53
N LEU A 44 -3.27 16.94 -11.48
CA LEU A 44 -3.23 15.49 -11.54
C LEU A 44 -1.89 15.00 -12.11
N ALA A 45 -1.41 13.85 -11.64
CA ALA A 45 -0.08 13.32 -11.96
C ALA A 45 0.25 13.25 -13.47
N VAL A 46 -0.73 12.90 -14.31
CA VAL A 46 -0.54 12.83 -15.76
C VAL A 46 -0.25 14.21 -16.40
N ASN A 47 -0.63 15.31 -15.74
CA ASN A 47 -0.38 16.67 -16.18
C ASN A 47 0.83 17.31 -15.48
N THR A 48 1.23 16.85 -14.30
CA THR A 48 2.35 17.41 -13.54
C THR A 48 3.66 16.64 -13.71
N ASN A 49 3.62 15.31 -13.80
CA ASN A 49 4.84 14.48 -13.94
C ASN A 49 5.66 14.85 -15.18
N PRO A 50 5.06 15.13 -16.36
CA PRO A 50 5.83 15.54 -17.54
C PRO A 50 6.53 16.90 -17.42
N LEU A 51 6.25 17.67 -16.36
CA LEU A 51 6.84 18.99 -16.10
C LEU A 51 8.06 18.93 -15.17
N VAL A 52 8.48 17.74 -14.76
CA VAL A 52 9.67 17.52 -13.92
C VAL A 52 10.75 16.86 -14.77
N TYR A 53 11.81 17.60 -15.06
CA TYR A 53 12.95 17.11 -15.84
C TYR A 53 14.05 16.61 -14.91
N GLY A 54 14.97 15.79 -15.40
CA GLY A 54 16.04 15.21 -14.58
C GLY A 54 15.55 14.16 -13.57
N MET A 55 14.30 13.71 -13.68
CA MET A 55 13.76 12.67 -12.81
C MET A 55 14.13 11.29 -13.36
N VAL A 56 14.87 10.52 -12.56
CA VAL A 56 15.25 9.13 -12.83
C VAL A 56 14.08 8.20 -12.55
N SER A 57 13.72 7.36 -13.53
CA SER A 57 12.68 6.34 -13.39
C SER A 57 13.13 5.00 -13.97
N SER A 58 12.54 3.91 -13.44
CA SER A 58 12.85 2.52 -13.81
C SER A 58 14.35 2.21 -13.86
N PRO A 59 15.11 2.48 -12.78
CA PRO A 59 16.52 2.11 -12.72
C PRO A 59 16.68 0.59 -12.67
N GLU A 60 17.55 0.05 -13.53
CA GLU A 60 17.77 -1.38 -13.71
C GLU A 60 19.28 -1.67 -13.74
N TRP A 61 19.78 -2.25 -12.66
CA TRP A 61 21.16 -2.70 -12.56
C TRP A 61 21.36 -3.99 -13.36
N GLN A 62 22.35 -3.96 -14.23
CA GLN A 62 22.75 -5.11 -15.05
C GLN A 62 23.73 -6.00 -14.28
N LYS A 63 23.86 -7.25 -14.70
CA LYS A 63 24.82 -8.21 -14.09
C LYS A 63 26.28 -7.71 -14.12
N SER A 64 26.61 -6.84 -15.07
CA SER A 64 27.92 -6.20 -15.23
C SER A 64 28.10 -4.93 -14.39
N ASP A 65 27.17 -4.62 -13.48
CA ASP A 65 27.07 -3.36 -12.72
C ASP A 65 26.85 -2.11 -13.58
N TRP A 66 26.53 -2.25 -14.86
CA TRP A 66 26.00 -1.12 -15.63
C TRP A 66 24.61 -0.78 -15.13
N LEU A 67 24.28 0.51 -15.09
CA LEU A 67 22.94 0.98 -14.73
C LEU A 67 22.24 1.48 -15.98
N ILE A 68 20.99 1.07 -16.19
CA ILE A 68 20.09 1.65 -17.19
C ILE A 68 18.95 2.35 -16.49
N TYR A 69 18.57 3.54 -16.93
CA TYR A 69 17.38 4.23 -16.43
C TYR A 69 16.75 5.12 -17.49
N LYS A 70 15.51 5.55 -17.22
CA LYS A 70 14.85 6.62 -17.98
C LYS A 70 15.09 7.97 -17.30
N ASN A 71 15.65 8.92 -18.03
CA ASN A 71 15.77 10.31 -17.62
C ASN A 71 14.62 11.13 -18.21
N SER A 72 13.87 11.84 -17.37
CA SER A 72 12.78 12.71 -17.84
C SER A 72 13.33 13.97 -18.47
N VAL A 73 12.88 14.30 -19.69
CA VAL A 73 13.34 15.46 -20.49
C VAL A 73 12.13 16.18 -21.10
N PRO A 74 12.27 17.40 -21.65
CA PRO A 74 11.18 18.03 -22.36
C PRO A 74 10.62 17.12 -23.46
N ASN A 75 9.29 16.96 -23.48
CA ASN A 75 8.52 16.12 -24.40
C ASN A 75 8.67 14.60 -24.24
N GLY A 76 9.23 14.09 -23.13
CA GLY A 76 9.22 12.65 -22.84
C GLY A 76 10.35 12.18 -21.94
N ALA A 77 11.01 11.09 -22.32
CA ALA A 77 12.14 10.53 -21.60
C ALA A 77 13.20 9.98 -22.56
N GLU A 78 14.45 10.03 -22.13
CA GLU A 78 15.56 9.36 -22.79
C GLU A 78 16.05 8.18 -21.95
N PHE A 79 16.62 7.17 -22.61
CA PHE A 79 17.22 6.01 -21.94
C PHE A 79 18.71 6.27 -21.78
N ILE A 80 19.19 6.21 -20.54
CA ILE A 80 20.58 6.44 -20.19
C ILE A 80 21.20 5.12 -19.75
N ARG A 81 22.46 4.90 -20.14
CA ARG A 81 23.33 3.88 -19.55
C ARG A 81 24.48 4.55 -18.81
N VAL A 82 24.88 3.94 -17.69
CA VAL A 82 25.95 4.43 -16.83
C VAL A 82 26.95 3.32 -16.59
N ASP A 83 28.23 3.66 -16.72
CA ASP A 83 29.35 2.88 -16.20
C ASP A 83 29.84 3.53 -14.90
N PRO A 84 29.50 2.97 -13.73
CA PRO A 84 29.95 3.51 -12.46
C PRO A 84 31.47 3.44 -12.28
N GLN A 85 32.14 2.48 -12.91
CA GLN A 85 33.59 2.30 -12.79
C GLN A 85 34.34 3.36 -13.60
N ALA A 86 33.89 3.60 -14.84
CA ALA A 86 34.42 4.67 -15.69
C ALA A 86 33.91 6.07 -15.30
N LYS A 87 32.93 6.15 -14.39
CA LYS A 87 32.24 7.39 -13.99
C LYS A 87 31.66 8.14 -15.19
N SER A 88 31.08 7.41 -16.14
CA SER A 88 30.54 7.96 -17.38
C SER A 88 29.06 7.58 -17.54
N LYS A 89 28.31 8.48 -18.18
CA LYS A 89 26.92 8.24 -18.59
C LYS A 89 26.71 8.76 -20.00
N GLU A 90 25.85 8.08 -20.75
CA GLU A 90 25.49 8.47 -22.12
C GLU A 90 24.10 7.91 -22.48
N LYS A 91 23.54 8.37 -23.61
CA LYS A 91 22.31 7.78 -24.14
C LYS A 91 22.57 6.32 -24.51
N LEU A 92 21.66 5.44 -24.10
CA LEU A 92 21.76 4.01 -24.37
C LEU A 92 21.71 3.70 -25.88
N PHE A 93 20.95 4.48 -26.65
CA PHE A 93 20.80 4.36 -28.10
C PHE A 93 20.36 5.69 -28.73
N ASP A 94 20.39 5.75 -30.05
CA ASP A 94 19.80 6.82 -30.87
C ASP A 94 18.27 6.66 -30.92
N HIS A 95 17.56 7.53 -30.21
CA HIS A 95 16.11 7.49 -30.05
C HIS A 95 15.36 7.65 -31.38
N GLU A 96 15.88 8.40 -32.35
CA GLU A 96 15.25 8.57 -33.66
C GLU A 96 15.23 7.24 -34.43
N LYS A 97 16.39 6.57 -34.46
CA LYS A 97 16.52 5.27 -35.14
C LYS A 97 15.66 4.20 -34.49
N VAL A 98 15.67 4.13 -33.15
CA VAL A 98 14.87 3.13 -32.44
C VAL A 98 13.38 3.41 -32.59
N ALA A 99 12.93 4.67 -32.52
CA ALA A 99 11.56 5.04 -32.79
C ALA A 99 11.09 4.65 -34.20
N ALA A 100 11.91 4.89 -35.23
CA ALA A 100 11.62 4.47 -36.60
C ALA A 100 11.46 2.94 -36.70
N LEU A 101 12.41 2.18 -36.13
CA LEU A 101 12.34 0.71 -36.11
C LEU A 101 11.09 0.18 -35.40
N LEU A 102 10.71 0.79 -34.26
CA LEU A 102 9.51 0.40 -33.51
C LEU A 102 8.22 0.83 -34.23
N SER A 103 8.26 1.94 -34.96
CA SER A 103 7.13 2.40 -35.78
C SER A 103 6.86 1.41 -36.91
N ASP A 104 7.90 1.06 -37.67
CA ASP A 104 7.83 0.07 -38.75
C ASP A 104 7.36 -1.29 -38.24
N LEU A 105 7.86 -1.72 -37.08
CA LEU A 105 7.49 -2.97 -36.44
C LEU A 105 6.02 -3.00 -36.02
N SER A 106 5.47 -1.87 -35.58
CA SER A 106 4.17 -1.81 -34.92
C SER A 106 3.04 -1.32 -35.81
N GLY A 107 3.35 -0.67 -36.93
CA GLY A 107 2.39 -0.02 -37.82
C GLY A 107 1.79 1.27 -37.26
N GLU A 108 2.28 1.75 -36.11
CA GLU A 108 1.86 2.98 -35.44
C GLU A 108 3.08 3.88 -35.23
N GLU A 109 2.87 5.19 -35.28
CA GLU A 109 3.92 6.17 -34.98
C GLU A 109 4.40 6.03 -33.52
N VAL A 110 5.69 5.79 -33.35
CA VAL A 110 6.39 5.84 -32.06
C VAL A 110 7.29 7.07 -32.08
N LYS A 111 7.11 7.99 -31.13
CA LYS A 111 7.97 9.18 -31.05
C LYS A 111 9.27 8.87 -30.30
N PRO A 112 10.41 9.47 -30.67
CA PRO A 112 11.72 9.24 -30.07
C PRO A 112 11.76 9.30 -28.54
N LEU A 113 11.08 10.28 -27.94
CA LEU A 113 11.07 10.50 -26.48
C LEU A 113 9.86 9.85 -25.79
N GLU A 114 8.96 9.20 -26.52
CA GLU A 114 7.79 8.48 -25.98
C GLU A 114 7.98 6.96 -26.11
N ILE A 115 9.23 6.49 -26.26
CA ILE A 115 9.55 5.07 -26.37
C ILE A 115 9.27 4.36 -25.04
N GLU A 116 8.31 3.44 -25.06
CA GLU A 116 7.92 2.63 -23.92
C GLU A 116 8.45 1.19 -24.02
N LEU A 117 9.53 0.92 -23.30
CA LEU A 117 10.18 -0.40 -23.21
C LEU A 117 10.06 -0.95 -21.79
N SER A 118 10.00 -2.28 -21.68
CA SER A 118 10.01 -2.99 -20.40
C SER A 118 11.07 -4.08 -20.36
N GLN A 119 11.48 -4.47 -19.14
CA GLN A 119 12.49 -5.50 -18.90
C GLN A 119 13.81 -5.24 -19.66
N PRO A 120 14.43 -4.04 -19.56
CA PRO A 120 15.66 -3.73 -20.27
C PRO A 120 16.82 -4.61 -19.78
N VAL A 121 17.53 -5.26 -20.69
CA VAL A 121 18.73 -6.06 -20.40
C VAL A 121 19.81 -5.71 -21.40
N LEU A 122 21.01 -5.41 -20.90
CA LEU A 122 22.17 -5.09 -21.72
C LEU A 122 23.20 -6.20 -21.59
N SER A 123 23.72 -6.68 -22.73
CA SER A 123 24.74 -7.72 -22.77
C SER A 123 26.05 -7.24 -22.14
N SER A 124 26.86 -8.17 -21.64
CA SER A 124 28.13 -7.84 -20.99
C SER A 124 29.12 -7.11 -21.88
N ASP A 125 29.07 -7.34 -23.20
CA ASP A 125 29.88 -6.63 -24.21
C ASP A 125 29.31 -5.26 -24.59
N GLN A 126 28.14 -4.89 -24.05
CA GLN A 126 27.44 -3.62 -24.26
C GLN A 126 26.99 -3.38 -25.72
N LEU A 127 26.95 -4.44 -26.54
CA LEU A 127 26.57 -4.35 -27.95
C LEU A 127 25.12 -4.75 -28.21
N GLN A 128 24.50 -5.56 -27.34
CA GLN A 128 23.13 -6.06 -27.51
C GLN A 128 22.23 -5.55 -26.39
N PHE A 129 21.16 -4.86 -26.79
CA PHE A 129 20.13 -4.38 -25.88
C PHE A 129 18.83 -5.17 -26.09
N GLU A 130 18.42 -5.92 -25.09
CA GLU A 130 17.22 -6.74 -25.08
C GLU A 130 16.09 -6.04 -24.31
N PHE A 131 14.89 -5.98 -24.89
CA PHE A 131 13.74 -5.33 -24.28
C PHE A 131 12.42 -5.93 -24.76
N SER A 132 11.35 -5.63 -24.03
CA SER A 132 9.99 -6.03 -24.35
C SER A 132 9.21 -4.81 -24.86
N PHE A 133 8.62 -4.93 -26.06
CA PHE A 133 7.78 -3.92 -26.70
C PHE A 133 6.50 -4.58 -27.24
N LYS A 134 5.32 -3.99 -26.96
CA LYS A 134 4.00 -4.59 -27.26
C LYS A 134 3.92 -6.09 -26.91
N ARG A 135 4.44 -6.46 -25.73
CA ARG A 135 4.50 -7.84 -25.17
C ARG A 135 5.33 -8.86 -25.98
N LYS A 136 6.16 -8.40 -26.93
CA LYS A 136 7.12 -9.24 -27.65
C LYS A 136 8.55 -8.84 -27.27
N ARG A 137 9.46 -9.81 -27.30
CA ARG A 137 10.86 -9.62 -26.92
C ARG A 137 11.73 -9.34 -28.16
N TYR A 138 12.59 -8.34 -28.07
CA TYR A 138 13.50 -7.95 -29.14
C TYR A 138 14.91 -7.78 -28.62
N VAL A 139 15.88 -8.00 -29.50
CA VAL A 139 17.29 -7.66 -29.29
C VAL A 139 17.71 -6.68 -30.38
N LEU A 140 18.18 -5.52 -29.95
CA LEU A 140 18.77 -4.49 -30.78
C LEU A 140 20.29 -4.58 -30.69
N ASN A 141 20.98 -4.66 -31.82
CA ASN A 141 22.41 -4.41 -31.88
C ASN A 141 22.65 -2.89 -31.88
N LEU A 142 23.34 -2.38 -30.86
CA LEU A 142 23.56 -0.95 -30.65
C LEU A 142 24.58 -0.34 -31.64
N SER A 143 25.35 -1.16 -32.37
CA SER A 143 26.34 -0.67 -33.34
C SER A 143 25.74 -0.40 -34.72
N ASP A 144 24.88 -1.30 -35.20
CA ASP A 144 24.30 -1.25 -36.55
C ASP A 144 22.77 -1.06 -36.57
N TYR A 145 22.14 -1.04 -35.40
CA TYR A 145 20.68 -0.91 -35.22
C TYR A 145 19.86 -2.04 -35.85
N THR A 146 20.46 -3.23 -36.02
CA THR A 146 19.68 -4.42 -36.41
C THR A 146 18.79 -4.88 -35.26
N LEU A 147 17.49 -4.94 -35.51
CA LEU A 147 16.48 -5.37 -34.54
C LEU A 147 15.96 -6.77 -34.88
N ASN A 148 16.15 -7.72 -33.97
CA ASN A 148 15.69 -9.09 -34.13
C ASN A 148 14.68 -9.47 -33.05
N GLN A 149 13.57 -10.07 -33.45
CA GLN A 149 12.63 -10.64 -32.48
C GLN A 149 13.24 -11.89 -31.85
N ARG A 150 13.23 -11.97 -30.52
CA ARG A 150 13.57 -13.18 -29.77
C ARG A 150 12.32 -13.85 -29.22
N LYS A 151 12.37 -15.17 -29.07
CA LYS A 151 11.41 -15.87 -28.22
C LYS A 151 11.71 -15.50 -26.76
N PRO A 152 10.70 -15.16 -25.96
CA PRO A 152 10.91 -14.82 -24.57
C PRO A 152 11.49 -16.03 -23.83
N LYS A 153 12.51 -15.79 -22.99
CA LYS A 153 13.15 -16.83 -22.18
C LYS A 153 12.20 -17.38 -21.11
N VAL A 154 11.29 -16.52 -20.62
CA VAL A 154 10.26 -16.80 -19.62
C VAL A 154 8.89 -16.59 -20.27
N LEU A 155 8.03 -17.61 -20.22
CA LEU A 155 6.64 -17.48 -20.65
C LEU A 155 5.79 -16.88 -19.52
N PRO A 156 4.59 -16.34 -19.82
CA PRO A 156 3.67 -15.93 -18.77
C PRO A 156 3.45 -17.04 -17.74
N ASN A 157 3.37 -16.67 -16.46
CA ASN A 157 3.13 -17.57 -15.33
C ASN A 157 4.28 -18.54 -14.98
N GLU A 158 5.47 -18.34 -15.53
CA GLU A 158 6.66 -19.11 -15.16
C GLU A 158 7.59 -18.36 -14.19
N TYR A 159 8.30 -19.11 -13.34
CA TYR A 159 9.31 -18.62 -12.41
C TYR A 159 10.68 -19.19 -12.77
N LEU A 160 11.64 -18.33 -13.13
CA LEU A 160 12.96 -18.72 -13.63
C LEU A 160 13.93 -19.14 -12.49
N SER A 161 14.75 -20.17 -12.74
CA SER A 161 15.85 -20.57 -11.85
C SER A 161 17.01 -19.54 -11.84
N PRO A 162 17.84 -19.52 -10.78
CA PRO A 162 19.00 -18.62 -10.69
C PRO A 162 19.97 -18.68 -11.89
N ASP A 163 20.26 -19.89 -12.40
CA ASP A 163 21.06 -20.10 -13.60
C ASP A 163 20.33 -19.70 -14.91
N GLY A 164 19.03 -19.50 -14.83
CA GLY A 164 18.15 -19.20 -15.94
C GLY A 164 17.97 -20.35 -16.93
N LEU A 165 18.31 -21.59 -16.57
CA LEU A 165 18.19 -22.74 -17.45
C LEU A 165 16.82 -23.44 -17.32
N LYS A 166 16.10 -23.23 -16.21
CA LYS A 166 14.82 -23.89 -15.92
C LYS A 166 13.76 -22.85 -15.55
N ALA A 167 12.53 -23.07 -15.96
CA ALA A 167 11.38 -22.24 -15.60
C ALA A 167 10.28 -23.10 -14.98
N ALA A 168 9.89 -22.82 -13.74
CA ALA A 168 8.85 -23.55 -13.03
C ALA A 168 7.46 -22.94 -13.28
N TYR A 169 6.43 -23.78 -13.38
CA TYR A 169 5.05 -23.33 -13.61
C TYR A 169 4.03 -24.33 -13.06
N ILE A 170 2.79 -23.89 -12.88
CA ILE A 170 1.68 -24.74 -12.43
C ILE A 170 0.90 -25.23 -13.65
N LYS A 171 0.61 -26.54 -13.69
CA LYS A 171 -0.33 -27.14 -14.63
C LYS A 171 -1.08 -28.26 -13.94
N ASP A 172 -2.41 -28.25 -14.07
CA ASP A 172 -3.31 -29.22 -13.46
C ASP A 172 -3.02 -29.40 -11.95
N TYR A 173 -2.88 -28.26 -11.25
CA TYR A 173 -2.58 -28.15 -9.80
C TYR A 173 -1.24 -28.75 -9.35
N ASN A 174 -0.42 -29.18 -10.30
CA ASN A 174 0.90 -29.75 -10.05
C ASN A 174 1.99 -28.79 -10.52
N LEU A 175 3.15 -28.84 -9.87
CA LEU A 175 4.35 -28.12 -10.27
C LEU A 175 5.08 -28.87 -11.40
N TRP A 176 5.52 -28.09 -12.39
CA TRP A 176 6.31 -28.53 -13.53
C TRP A 176 7.52 -27.63 -13.71
N ILE A 177 8.52 -28.11 -14.44
CA ILE A 177 9.62 -27.30 -14.95
C ILE A 177 9.74 -27.44 -16.47
N ARG A 178 10.14 -26.36 -17.12
CA ARG A 178 10.52 -26.31 -18.52
C ARG A 178 12.01 -26.01 -18.63
N ASP A 179 12.71 -26.80 -19.42
CA ASP A 179 14.07 -26.49 -19.84
C ASP A 179 14.01 -25.33 -20.85
N THR A 180 14.66 -24.22 -20.52
CA THR A 180 14.55 -22.98 -21.31
C THR A 180 15.28 -23.04 -22.64
N GLN A 181 16.17 -24.01 -22.84
CA GLN A 181 16.97 -24.18 -24.06
C GLN A 181 16.30 -25.15 -25.04
N THR A 182 15.82 -26.28 -24.53
CA THR A 182 15.23 -27.37 -25.32
C THR A 182 13.70 -27.32 -25.39
N ASN A 183 13.07 -26.56 -24.50
CA ASN A 183 11.62 -26.51 -24.33
C ASN A 183 11.00 -27.86 -23.87
N ASN A 184 11.81 -28.74 -23.30
CA ASN A 184 11.32 -29.98 -22.68
C ASN A 184 10.65 -29.68 -21.34
N HIS A 185 9.55 -30.39 -21.05
CA HIS A 185 8.76 -30.21 -19.84
C HIS A 185 8.85 -31.45 -18.93
N THR A 186 9.08 -31.23 -17.64
CA THR A 186 9.16 -32.29 -16.64
C THR A 186 8.17 -32.01 -15.52
N GLN A 187 7.27 -32.96 -15.26
CA GLN A 187 6.36 -32.92 -14.13
C GLN A 187 7.11 -33.23 -12.83
N LEU A 188 6.91 -32.42 -11.80
CA LEU A 188 7.58 -32.58 -10.50
C LEU A 188 6.69 -33.18 -9.42
N THR A 189 5.39 -33.00 -9.54
CA THR A 189 4.37 -33.45 -8.57
C THR A 189 3.19 -34.06 -9.31
N PHE A 190 2.48 -35.00 -8.69
CA PHE A 190 1.54 -35.87 -9.42
C PHE A 190 0.16 -36.00 -8.75
N ASP A 191 -0.01 -35.50 -7.53
CA ASP A 191 -1.20 -35.66 -6.70
C ASP A 191 -1.92 -34.34 -6.37
N GLY A 192 -1.49 -33.23 -6.98
CA GLY A 192 -2.18 -31.95 -6.89
C GLY A 192 -3.59 -32.02 -7.47
N LYS A 193 -4.53 -31.34 -6.81
CA LYS A 193 -5.93 -31.22 -7.23
C LYS A 193 -6.46 -29.82 -6.89
N GLU A 194 -7.66 -29.50 -7.37
CA GLU A 194 -8.34 -28.24 -7.04
C GLU A 194 -8.40 -28.04 -5.52
N ASP A 195 -8.07 -26.83 -5.08
CA ASP A 195 -7.92 -26.42 -3.67
C ASP A 195 -6.93 -27.26 -2.82
N TYR A 196 -6.13 -28.14 -3.44
CA TYR A 196 -5.07 -28.91 -2.79
C TYR A 196 -3.87 -29.10 -3.74
N GLY A 197 -3.34 -27.99 -4.23
CA GLY A 197 -2.31 -27.91 -5.28
C GLY A 197 -0.93 -27.53 -4.75
N TYR A 198 0.09 -27.67 -5.58
CA TYR A 198 1.47 -27.27 -5.26
C TYR A 198 1.77 -25.85 -5.72
N ALA A 199 2.58 -25.14 -4.93
CA ALA A 199 3.05 -23.78 -5.20
C ALA A 199 1.93 -22.77 -5.48
N THR A 200 0.70 -23.04 -5.04
CA THR A 200 -0.49 -22.24 -5.38
C THR A 200 -0.35 -20.81 -4.87
N ASN A 201 -0.47 -19.83 -5.77
CA ASN A 201 -0.41 -18.41 -5.45
C ASN A 201 -1.83 -17.86 -5.24
N ASN A 202 -2.36 -18.11 -4.05
CA ASN A 202 -3.70 -17.70 -3.65
C ASN A 202 -3.70 -17.31 -2.17
N ALA A 203 -3.98 -16.04 -1.87
CA ALA A 203 -4.22 -15.53 -0.52
C ALA A 203 -5.71 -15.16 -0.30
N GLY A 204 -6.59 -15.63 -1.18
CA GLY A 204 -8.01 -15.28 -1.19
C GLY A 204 -8.26 -13.96 -1.91
N TRP A 205 -7.71 -12.86 -1.40
CA TRP A 205 -7.86 -11.53 -2.01
C TRP A 205 -7.00 -11.33 -3.26
N THR A 206 -5.85 -12.02 -3.33
CA THR A 206 -4.95 -12.03 -4.49
C THR A 206 -4.73 -13.46 -4.98
N LYS A 207 -4.73 -13.62 -6.31
CA LYS A 207 -4.64 -14.91 -7.01
C LYS A 207 -3.82 -14.76 -8.28
N ARG A 208 -2.86 -15.64 -8.52
CA ARG A 208 -2.04 -15.68 -9.74
C ARG A 208 -1.79 -17.11 -10.19
N ASP A 209 -1.60 -17.28 -11.49
CA ASP A 209 -1.27 -18.58 -12.08
C ASP A 209 0.22 -18.94 -11.95
N SER A 210 1.07 -17.95 -11.63
CA SER A 210 2.51 -18.15 -11.39
C SER A 210 2.77 -18.82 -10.04
N PRO A 211 3.70 -19.78 -9.94
CA PRO A 211 3.97 -20.51 -8.70
C PRO A 211 4.62 -19.64 -7.61
N VAL A 212 4.39 -20.03 -6.35
CA VAL A 212 5.13 -19.53 -5.17
C VAL A 212 6.24 -20.50 -4.80
N LEU A 213 7.50 -20.09 -4.94
CA LEU A 213 8.63 -20.96 -4.66
C LEU A 213 9.93 -20.21 -4.37
N LEU A 214 10.92 -20.94 -3.87
CA LEU A 214 12.31 -20.48 -3.73
C LEU A 214 13.26 -21.55 -4.28
N TRP A 215 13.98 -21.19 -5.35
CA TRP A 215 15.05 -22.03 -5.90
C TRP A 215 16.25 -22.11 -4.96
N SER A 216 16.90 -23.27 -4.88
CA SER A 216 18.23 -23.36 -4.26
C SER A 216 19.24 -22.52 -5.05
N PRO A 217 20.32 -22.04 -4.41
CA PRO A 217 21.36 -21.27 -5.11
C PRO A 217 21.95 -22.02 -6.31
N GLN A 218 22.06 -23.35 -6.23
CA GLN A 218 22.58 -24.23 -7.28
C GLN A 218 21.54 -24.59 -8.36
N SER A 219 20.30 -24.08 -8.29
CA SER A 219 19.23 -24.38 -9.27
C SER A 219 18.90 -25.88 -9.41
N ASP A 220 19.15 -26.65 -8.34
CA ASP A 220 19.00 -28.12 -8.26
C ASP A 220 17.86 -28.57 -7.33
N LYS A 221 17.29 -27.66 -6.54
CA LYS A 221 16.15 -27.90 -5.64
C LYS A 221 15.17 -26.73 -5.68
N ILE A 222 13.93 -27.01 -5.31
CA ILE A 222 12.86 -26.01 -5.14
C ILE A 222 12.25 -26.19 -3.75
N ALA A 223 12.24 -25.14 -2.93
CA ALA A 223 11.42 -25.06 -1.73
C ALA A 223 10.06 -24.43 -2.09
N THR A 224 8.97 -25.09 -1.68
CA THR A 224 7.60 -24.63 -1.92
C THR A 224 6.67 -25.32 -0.92
N PHE A 225 5.37 -25.35 -1.19
CA PHE A 225 4.36 -25.97 -0.35
C PHE A 225 3.25 -26.63 -1.19
N GLN A 226 2.55 -27.57 -0.56
CA GLN A 226 1.20 -27.94 -0.96
C GLN A 226 0.21 -27.09 -0.19
N HIS A 227 -0.62 -26.35 -0.91
CA HIS A 227 -1.63 -25.44 -0.35
C HIS A 227 -2.91 -26.23 -0.07
N ASP A 228 -3.46 -26.15 1.14
CA ASP A 228 -4.79 -26.70 1.46
C ASP A 228 -5.84 -25.61 1.67
N GLY A 229 -6.72 -25.46 0.69
CA GLY A 229 -7.89 -24.60 0.72
C GLY A 229 -9.21 -25.38 0.72
N ARG A 230 -9.16 -26.70 0.89
CA ARG A 230 -10.37 -27.52 0.94
C ARG A 230 -11.18 -27.18 2.18
N GLY A 231 -12.49 -27.03 2.02
CA GLY A 231 -13.40 -26.69 3.11
C GLY A 231 -13.35 -25.22 3.55
N VAL A 232 -12.42 -24.41 3.03
CA VAL A 232 -12.44 -22.95 3.20
C VAL A 232 -13.68 -22.36 2.52
N GLY A 233 -14.26 -21.34 3.15
CA GLY A 233 -15.42 -20.61 2.65
C GLY A 233 -15.21 -20.01 1.26
N GLU A 234 -16.30 -19.82 0.54
CA GLU A 234 -16.30 -19.25 -0.81
C GLU A 234 -16.97 -17.88 -0.82
N MET A 235 -16.40 -16.96 -1.61
CA MET A 235 -17.01 -15.70 -1.98
C MET A 235 -17.46 -15.76 -3.45
N TYR A 236 -18.41 -14.90 -3.80
CA TYR A 236 -19.07 -14.89 -5.10
C TYR A 236 -19.21 -13.46 -5.63
N LEU A 237 -18.89 -13.26 -6.91
CA LEU A 237 -19.14 -12.03 -7.65
C LEU A 237 -19.80 -12.36 -8.97
N TYR A 238 -20.52 -11.40 -9.54
CA TYR A 238 -21.15 -11.57 -10.84
C TYR A 238 -20.92 -10.33 -11.70
N ASN A 239 -20.48 -10.54 -12.93
CA ASN A 239 -20.25 -9.43 -13.85
C ASN A 239 -21.58 -8.86 -14.39
N THR A 240 -21.53 -7.62 -14.86
CA THR A 240 -22.66 -6.93 -15.47
C THR A 240 -22.53 -6.96 -16.99
N GLN A 241 -23.48 -7.61 -17.67
CA GLN A 241 -23.54 -7.74 -19.13
C GLN A 241 -24.98 -7.96 -19.63
N VAL A 242 -25.22 -7.79 -20.93
CA VAL A 242 -26.47 -8.20 -21.56
C VAL A 242 -26.51 -9.74 -21.62
N GLY A 243 -27.54 -10.35 -21.03
CA GLY A 243 -27.67 -11.81 -20.90
C GLY A 243 -27.38 -12.32 -19.49
N HIS A 244 -27.07 -13.61 -19.36
CA HIS A 244 -26.73 -14.20 -18.06
C HIS A 244 -25.37 -13.72 -17.57
N SER A 245 -25.27 -13.23 -16.33
CA SER A 245 -23.99 -12.91 -15.69
C SER A 245 -23.09 -14.15 -15.56
N LYS A 246 -21.78 -13.91 -15.59
CA LYS A 246 -20.76 -14.89 -15.23
C LYS A 246 -20.49 -14.82 -13.74
N LEU A 247 -20.53 -15.97 -13.09
CA LEU A 247 -20.16 -16.13 -11.68
C LEU A 247 -18.65 -16.25 -11.57
N GLU A 248 -18.05 -15.38 -10.77
CA GLU A 248 -16.71 -15.60 -10.21
C GLU A 248 -16.86 -16.14 -8.80
N ARG A 249 -16.09 -17.17 -8.49
CA ARG A 249 -16.12 -17.89 -7.21
C ARG A 249 -14.70 -18.22 -6.79
N TRP A 250 -14.36 -17.97 -5.53
CA TRP A 250 -13.02 -18.26 -5.01
C TRP A 250 -13.04 -18.55 -3.51
N LYS A 251 -12.01 -19.24 -3.03
CA LYS A 251 -11.76 -19.46 -1.60
C LYS A 251 -11.33 -18.17 -0.91
N TYR A 252 -11.97 -17.83 0.21
CA TYR A 252 -11.68 -16.62 0.96
C TYR A 252 -11.97 -16.86 2.45
N PRO A 253 -10.96 -17.18 3.26
CA PRO A 253 -11.13 -17.38 4.70
C PRO A 253 -11.45 -16.06 5.41
N LEU A 254 -12.35 -16.12 6.40
CA LEU A 254 -12.77 -14.98 7.22
C LEU A 254 -12.33 -15.12 8.69
N PRO A 255 -12.17 -14.02 9.44
CA PRO A 255 -11.96 -14.09 10.88
C PRO A 255 -13.02 -14.94 11.59
N GLY A 256 -12.55 -15.90 12.38
CA GLY A 256 -13.40 -16.85 13.09
C GLY A 256 -13.76 -18.12 12.33
N ASP A 257 -13.36 -18.28 11.06
CA ASP A 257 -13.50 -19.56 10.36
C ASP A 257 -12.67 -20.65 11.04
N SER A 258 -13.23 -21.85 11.16
CA SER A 258 -12.51 -22.99 11.75
C SER A 258 -11.47 -23.60 10.80
N LEU A 259 -11.72 -23.48 9.48
CA LEU A 259 -10.82 -23.89 8.41
C LEU A 259 -10.35 -22.67 7.65
N ILE A 260 -9.04 -22.49 7.60
CA ILE A 260 -8.34 -21.43 6.88
C ILE A 260 -7.32 -22.06 5.93
N PHE A 261 -6.68 -21.26 5.09
CA PHE A 261 -5.59 -21.77 4.26
C PHE A 261 -4.45 -22.32 5.12
N ARG A 262 -4.04 -23.55 4.79
CA ARG A 262 -2.88 -24.21 5.39
C ARG A 262 -1.84 -24.52 4.33
N ILE A 263 -0.58 -24.61 4.74
CA ILE A 263 0.52 -25.00 3.86
C ILE A 263 1.29 -26.18 4.45
N GLU A 264 1.56 -27.16 3.61
CA GLU A 264 2.48 -28.25 3.92
C GLU A 264 3.79 -28.01 3.15
N ARG A 265 4.86 -27.68 3.87
CA ARG A 265 6.14 -27.32 3.26
C ARG A 265 6.83 -28.54 2.65
N VAL A 266 7.36 -28.36 1.45
CA VAL A 266 8.05 -29.41 0.68
C VAL A 266 9.31 -28.87 0.02
N VAL A 267 10.29 -29.75 -0.15
CA VAL A 267 11.47 -29.54 -1.00
C VAL A 267 11.44 -30.56 -2.13
N ILE A 268 11.64 -30.10 -3.36
CA ILE A 268 11.72 -30.97 -4.53
C ILE A 268 13.15 -30.95 -5.06
N HIS A 269 13.79 -32.12 -5.09
CA HIS A 269 15.11 -32.33 -5.71
C HIS A 269 14.95 -32.60 -7.20
N LEU A 270 15.72 -31.87 -8.02
CA LEU A 270 15.66 -31.92 -9.48
C LEU A 270 16.69 -32.89 -10.06
N THR A 271 16.60 -34.14 -9.64
CA THR A 271 17.33 -35.26 -10.24
C THR A 271 16.60 -35.77 -11.49
N PRO A 272 17.22 -36.62 -12.35
CA PRO A 272 16.56 -37.21 -13.52
C PRO A 272 15.21 -37.88 -13.22
N LYS A 273 15.04 -38.37 -11.99
CA LYS A 273 13.75 -38.68 -11.39
C LYS A 273 13.52 -37.68 -10.24
N PRO A 274 12.60 -36.71 -10.36
CA PRO A 274 12.35 -35.75 -9.30
C PRO A 274 11.97 -36.45 -7.99
N LYS A 275 12.48 -35.94 -6.86
CA LYS A 275 12.18 -36.47 -5.52
C LYS A 275 11.58 -35.36 -4.66
N LEU A 276 10.34 -35.55 -4.25
CA LEU A 276 9.68 -34.69 -3.26
C LEU A 276 10.02 -35.16 -1.84
N VAL A 277 10.39 -34.22 -0.98
CA VAL A 277 10.62 -34.40 0.45
C VAL A 277 9.66 -33.46 1.19
N ARG A 278 8.74 -34.04 1.96
CA ARG A 278 7.85 -33.27 2.85
C ARG A 278 8.54 -33.02 4.18
N LEU A 279 8.47 -31.79 4.66
CA LEU A 279 9.03 -31.47 5.97
C LEU A 279 8.18 -32.15 7.06
N LYS A 280 8.84 -32.77 8.04
CA LYS A 280 8.23 -33.55 9.13
C LYS A 280 7.73 -32.62 10.23
N MET A 281 6.70 -31.86 9.89
CA MET A 281 6.03 -30.92 10.78
C MET A 281 4.52 -30.92 10.49
N GLN A 282 3.74 -30.33 11.38
CA GLN A 282 2.33 -30.07 11.11
C GLN A 282 2.18 -29.00 10.02
N PRO A 283 1.06 -28.98 9.28
CA PRO A 283 0.77 -27.90 8.34
C PRO A 283 0.72 -26.54 9.04
N ASP A 284 1.40 -25.55 8.46
CA ASP A 284 1.39 -24.18 8.95
C ASP A 284 0.10 -23.47 8.54
N ALA A 285 -0.30 -22.45 9.29
CA ALA A 285 -1.21 -21.44 8.76
C ALA A 285 -0.52 -20.69 7.60
N HIS A 286 -1.27 -20.32 6.57
CA HIS A 286 -0.76 -19.52 5.46
C HIS A 286 -0.54 -18.07 5.93
N ARG A 287 0.61 -17.79 6.55
CA ARG A 287 0.97 -16.53 7.19
C ARG A 287 2.41 -16.14 6.86
N SER A 288 2.65 -14.86 6.58
CA SER A 288 3.99 -14.27 6.51
C SER A 288 4.19 -13.29 7.67
N THR A 289 5.45 -13.10 8.06
CA THR A 289 5.82 -12.12 9.09
C THR A 289 5.83 -10.67 8.60
N ILE A 290 5.64 -10.42 7.29
CA ILE A 290 5.70 -9.05 6.71
C ILE A 290 4.51 -8.70 5.80
N SER A 291 3.64 -9.66 5.49
CA SER A 291 2.49 -9.46 4.61
C SER A 291 1.36 -10.43 4.92
N ASP A 292 0.17 -10.10 4.45
CA ASP A 292 -1.05 -10.94 4.38
C ASP A 292 -1.02 -11.94 3.20
N HIS A 293 0.18 -12.26 2.72
CA HIS A 293 0.45 -13.29 1.73
C HIS A 293 1.84 -13.88 1.97
N ILE A 294 2.06 -15.15 1.64
CA ILE A 294 3.37 -15.82 1.73
C ILE A 294 4.21 -15.68 0.46
N ALA A 295 3.70 -14.96 -0.54
CA ALA A 295 4.41 -14.72 -1.79
C ALA A 295 4.82 -13.26 -1.94
N GLY A 296 6.06 -13.04 -2.36
CA GLY A 296 6.53 -11.76 -2.88
C GLY A 296 5.77 -11.39 -4.15
N ARG A 297 5.88 -10.12 -4.57
CA ARG A 297 5.21 -9.62 -5.79
C ARG A 297 5.65 -10.36 -7.06
N ASP A 298 6.85 -10.93 -7.04
CA ASP A 298 7.47 -11.75 -8.07
C ASP A 298 7.14 -13.26 -7.95
N GLY A 299 6.44 -13.67 -6.89
CA GLY A 299 6.14 -15.06 -6.57
C GLY A 299 7.20 -15.74 -5.70
N GLN A 300 8.18 -15.01 -5.16
CA GLN A 300 9.16 -15.59 -4.24
C GLN A 300 8.46 -16.10 -2.97
N PHE A 301 8.81 -17.28 -2.49
CA PHE A 301 8.31 -17.78 -1.20
C PHE A 301 8.96 -17.01 -0.05
N LEU A 302 8.17 -16.15 0.62
CA LEU A 302 8.62 -15.31 1.73
C LEU A 302 8.83 -16.13 3.00
N ASP A 303 9.61 -15.58 3.94
CA ASP A 303 9.97 -16.24 5.20
C ASP A 303 10.64 -17.61 5.00
N VAL A 304 11.44 -17.75 3.94
CA VAL A 304 12.23 -18.96 3.63
C VAL A 304 13.59 -18.55 3.07
N GLU A 305 14.66 -19.18 3.53
CA GLU A 305 16.04 -18.93 3.11
C GLU A 305 16.81 -20.26 2.95
N TRP A 306 17.57 -20.39 1.86
CA TRP A 306 18.52 -21.49 1.69
C TRP A 306 19.89 -21.10 2.26
N SER A 307 20.61 -22.05 2.86
CA SER A 307 22.05 -21.89 3.04
C SER A 307 22.74 -21.78 1.66
N ASP A 308 23.91 -21.12 1.60
CA ASP A 308 24.61 -20.85 0.33
C ASP A 308 24.93 -22.16 -0.42
N ASP A 309 25.21 -23.24 0.31
CA ASP A 309 25.47 -24.59 -0.22
C ASP A 309 24.21 -25.42 -0.51
N GLY A 310 23.01 -24.87 -0.25
CA GLY A 310 21.72 -25.52 -0.49
C GLY A 310 21.46 -26.78 0.35
N SER A 311 22.18 -26.96 1.46
CA SER A 311 22.07 -28.13 2.33
C SER A 311 21.18 -27.93 3.56
N GLN A 312 20.79 -26.70 3.88
CA GLN A 312 19.82 -26.35 4.92
C GLN A 312 18.78 -25.38 4.37
N LEU A 313 17.54 -25.53 4.84
CA LEU A 313 16.45 -24.60 4.56
C LEU A 313 15.98 -24.00 5.88
N ALA A 314 16.13 -22.69 6.05
CA ALA A 314 15.56 -21.94 7.16
C ALA A 314 14.20 -21.35 6.78
N PHE A 315 13.28 -21.26 7.73
CA PHE A 315 11.99 -20.61 7.53
C PHE A 315 11.37 -20.19 8.86
N VAL A 316 10.40 -19.26 8.81
CA VAL A 316 9.60 -18.89 9.98
C VAL A 316 8.18 -19.42 9.85
N SER A 317 7.71 -20.10 10.89
CA SER A 317 6.29 -20.44 11.08
C SER A 317 5.66 -19.42 12.00
N SER A 318 4.56 -18.80 11.56
CA SER A 318 3.77 -17.85 12.35
C SER A 318 2.51 -18.52 12.89
N SER A 319 2.13 -18.23 14.13
CA SER A 319 0.82 -18.61 14.66
C SER A 319 -0.30 -17.91 13.89
N ARG A 320 -1.52 -18.47 13.95
CA ARG A 320 -2.69 -17.92 13.23
C ARG A 320 -2.93 -16.44 13.54
N ASP A 321 -2.71 -16.06 14.79
CA ASP A 321 -2.87 -14.70 15.34
C ASP A 321 -1.61 -13.84 15.26
N HIS A 322 -0.53 -14.32 14.62
CA HIS A 322 0.76 -13.66 14.49
C HIS A 322 1.50 -13.32 15.79
N LYS A 323 1.08 -13.90 16.93
CA LYS A 323 1.73 -13.65 18.23
C LYS A 323 2.99 -14.45 18.46
N VAL A 324 3.19 -15.52 17.70
CA VAL A 324 4.34 -16.42 17.84
C VAL A 324 5.03 -16.58 16.50
N ALA A 325 6.32 -16.22 16.45
CA ALA A 325 7.19 -16.50 15.32
C ALA A 325 8.23 -17.54 15.74
N ASN A 326 8.29 -18.65 15.00
CA ASN A 326 9.22 -19.75 15.26
C ASN A 326 10.17 -19.90 14.07
N LEU A 327 11.43 -19.50 14.25
CA LEU A 327 12.50 -19.79 13.30
C LEU A 327 12.86 -21.27 13.38
N GLN A 328 12.79 -21.94 12.23
CA GLN A 328 13.06 -23.36 12.07
C GLN A 328 14.11 -23.59 10.99
N VAL A 329 14.87 -24.68 11.13
CA VAL A 329 15.80 -25.17 10.11
C VAL A 329 15.45 -26.60 9.78
N ALA A 330 15.38 -26.90 8.48
CA ALA A 330 15.09 -28.22 7.95
C ALA A 330 16.27 -28.81 7.18
N ASP A 331 16.41 -30.13 7.29
CA ASP A 331 17.23 -30.92 6.37
C ASP A 331 16.41 -31.22 5.10
N PRO A 332 16.81 -30.72 3.92
CA PRO A 332 16.08 -30.90 2.67
C PRO A 332 16.08 -32.36 2.17
N ASN A 333 16.93 -33.24 2.70
CA ASN A 333 17.03 -34.64 2.28
C ASN A 333 16.13 -35.57 3.09
N SER A 334 16.11 -35.39 4.41
CA SER A 334 15.33 -36.22 5.34
C SER A 334 13.96 -35.64 5.66
N GLY A 335 13.80 -34.33 5.50
CA GLY A 335 12.63 -33.57 5.92
C GLY A 335 12.59 -33.28 7.42
N ASP A 336 13.61 -33.65 8.19
CA ASP A 336 13.64 -33.36 9.63
C ASP A 336 13.70 -31.85 9.87
N VAL A 337 12.89 -31.36 10.82
CA VAL A 337 12.79 -29.94 11.18
C VAL A 337 13.19 -29.76 12.63
N ARG A 338 14.00 -28.73 12.90
CA ARG A 338 14.40 -28.32 14.25
C ARG A 338 14.01 -26.85 14.48
N SER A 339 13.33 -26.58 15.58
CA SER A 339 13.11 -25.21 16.07
C SER A 339 14.41 -24.63 16.63
N VAL A 340 14.70 -23.37 16.27
CA VAL A 340 15.90 -22.63 16.65
C VAL A 340 15.57 -21.54 17.66
N LEU A 341 14.60 -20.68 17.32
CA LEU A 341 14.22 -19.52 18.12
C LEU A 341 12.70 -19.37 18.07
N VAL A 342 12.09 -19.09 19.22
CA VAL A 342 10.68 -18.73 19.31
C VAL A 342 10.58 -17.35 19.96
N GLU A 343 9.93 -16.42 19.28
CA GLU A 343 9.55 -15.12 19.85
C GLU A 343 8.03 -15.09 20.04
N SER A 344 7.60 -14.64 21.21
CA SER A 344 6.19 -14.42 21.55
C SER A 344 5.99 -12.97 21.97
N VAL A 345 4.95 -12.34 21.42
CA VAL A 345 4.64 -10.93 21.62
C VAL A 345 3.18 -10.75 22.02
N GLU A 346 2.86 -9.62 22.67
CA GLU A 346 1.51 -9.37 23.17
C GLU A 346 0.49 -9.09 22.06
N THR A 347 0.91 -8.41 20.98
CA THR A 347 0.05 -7.96 19.87
C THR A 347 0.22 -8.83 18.62
N TYR A 348 1.21 -8.52 17.79
CA TYR A 348 1.62 -9.26 16.60
C TYR A 348 3.13 -9.07 16.39
N PHE A 349 3.75 -10.06 15.75
CA PHE A 349 5.16 -10.03 15.36
C PHE A 349 5.28 -9.59 13.90
N GLU A 350 6.23 -8.68 13.63
CA GLU A 350 6.69 -8.39 12.28
C GLU A 350 8.21 -8.52 12.21
N SER A 351 8.72 -9.12 11.13
CA SER A 351 10.17 -9.26 10.94
C SER A 351 10.80 -8.06 10.23
N GLY A 352 10.06 -6.97 10.06
CA GLY A 352 10.52 -5.75 9.40
C GLY A 352 9.39 -5.00 8.68
N ASN A 353 9.73 -3.85 8.11
CA ASN A 353 8.78 -3.06 7.33
C ASN A 353 8.91 -3.39 5.83
N ARG A 354 7.96 -4.20 5.32
CA ARG A 354 7.89 -4.66 3.91
C ARG A 354 9.06 -5.56 3.44
N MET A 355 9.95 -5.95 4.33
CA MET A 355 11.07 -6.84 4.05
C MET A 355 11.33 -7.72 5.26
N VAL A 356 11.59 -9.00 4.99
CA VAL A 356 12.02 -9.96 6.01
C VAL A 356 13.47 -9.64 6.38
N ASN A 357 13.75 -9.30 7.64
CA ASN A 357 15.09 -8.87 8.08
C ASN A 357 15.88 -9.94 8.86
N TRP A 358 15.34 -11.15 9.03
CA TRP A 358 16.08 -12.25 9.64
C TRP A 358 16.94 -12.98 8.61
N HIS A 359 18.10 -13.50 9.04
CA HIS A 359 19.02 -14.26 8.20
C HIS A 359 19.72 -15.37 8.98
N VAL A 360 19.88 -16.55 8.36
CA VAL A 360 20.64 -17.67 8.94
C VAL A 360 22.03 -17.76 8.32
N LEU A 361 23.05 -17.73 9.17
CA LEU A 361 24.46 -17.80 8.80
C LEU A 361 25.03 -19.15 9.23
N LYS A 362 24.81 -20.17 8.37
CA LYS A 362 25.17 -21.55 8.65
C LYS A 362 26.67 -21.71 8.92
N GLU A 363 27.52 -21.02 8.16
CA GLU A 363 28.98 -21.18 8.20
C GLU A 363 29.58 -20.76 9.56
N THR A 364 28.91 -19.87 10.28
CA THR A 364 29.33 -19.37 11.59
C THR A 364 28.42 -19.83 12.74
N ASP A 365 27.43 -20.68 12.45
CA ASP A 365 26.37 -21.08 13.39
C ASP A 365 25.66 -19.87 14.04
N GLU A 366 25.34 -18.85 13.25
CA GLU A 366 24.72 -17.60 13.74
C GLU A 366 23.35 -17.33 13.08
N VAL A 367 22.52 -16.55 13.76
CA VAL A 367 21.28 -16.00 13.24
C VAL A 367 21.26 -14.50 13.51
N ILE A 368 20.98 -13.71 12.47
CA ILE A 368 20.56 -12.32 12.64
C ILE A 368 19.04 -12.34 12.73
N TRP A 369 18.51 -11.89 13.87
CA TRP A 369 17.08 -11.87 14.15
C TRP A 369 16.59 -10.44 14.31
N PHE A 370 15.44 -10.14 13.71
CA PHE A 370 14.75 -8.86 13.90
C PHE A 370 13.72 -8.99 15.02
N SER A 371 13.70 -8.03 15.94
CA SER A 371 12.72 -7.99 17.02
C SER A 371 12.43 -6.56 17.44
N GLU A 372 11.19 -6.34 17.86
CA GLU A 372 10.72 -5.07 18.44
C GLU A 372 10.65 -5.12 19.97
N ARG A 373 11.32 -6.10 20.60
CA ARG A 373 11.23 -6.38 22.06
C ARG A 373 11.55 -5.21 22.98
N ASN A 374 12.29 -4.21 22.51
CA ASN A 374 12.63 -3.00 23.26
C ASN A 374 11.85 -1.77 22.74
N ASN A 375 10.67 -1.98 22.15
CA ASN A 375 9.79 -0.98 21.54
C ASN A 375 10.24 -0.46 20.16
N TRP A 376 11.43 -0.82 19.67
CA TRP A 376 11.92 -0.40 18.36
C TRP A 376 12.44 -1.60 17.57
N GLY A 377 12.25 -1.60 16.25
CA GLY A 377 12.77 -2.66 15.39
C GLY A 377 14.29 -2.69 15.38
N HIS A 378 14.89 -3.73 15.96
CA HIS A 378 16.34 -3.88 16.06
C HIS A 378 16.83 -5.29 15.69
N LEU A 379 18.13 -5.37 15.41
CA LEU A 379 18.81 -6.60 15.03
C LEU A 379 19.54 -7.21 16.23
N TYR A 380 19.47 -8.52 16.34
CA TYR A 380 20.03 -9.32 17.43
C TYR A 380 20.78 -10.51 16.84
N LEU A 381 21.95 -10.83 17.39
CA LEU A 381 22.75 -11.98 16.98
C LEU A 381 22.51 -13.14 17.93
N PHE A 382 22.06 -14.28 17.40
CA PHE A 382 21.83 -15.51 18.14
C PHE A 382 22.74 -16.64 17.67
N ASP A 383 22.96 -17.62 18.53
CA ASP A 383 23.59 -18.89 18.19
C ASP A 383 22.57 -19.84 17.55
N LEU A 384 22.86 -20.34 16.34
CA LEU A 384 21.96 -21.17 15.53
C LEU A 384 21.72 -22.57 16.14
N LYS A 385 22.66 -23.07 16.93
CA LYS A 385 22.59 -24.40 17.55
C LYS A 385 21.70 -24.40 18.78
N THR A 386 21.85 -23.38 19.60
CA THR A 386 21.26 -23.30 20.95
C THR A 386 20.09 -22.31 21.06
N GLY A 387 19.95 -21.39 20.11
CA GLY A 387 18.96 -20.30 20.18
C GLY A 387 19.30 -19.24 21.23
N THR A 388 20.53 -19.22 21.75
CA THR A 388 20.95 -18.27 22.79
C THR A 388 21.36 -16.94 22.18
N LEU A 389 20.96 -15.83 22.82
CA LEU A 389 21.37 -14.49 22.41
C LEU A 389 22.86 -14.29 22.66
N LYS A 390 23.62 -13.94 21.62
CA LYS A 390 25.05 -13.61 21.71
C LYS A 390 25.25 -12.13 22.04
N ASN A 391 24.62 -11.24 21.27
CA ASN A 391 24.61 -9.80 21.50
C ASN A 391 23.45 -9.12 20.77
N GLN A 392 23.08 -7.93 21.22
CA GLN A 392 22.24 -7.00 20.45
C GLN A 392 23.14 -6.27 19.45
N ILE A 393 22.72 -6.18 18.18
CA ILE A 393 23.50 -5.57 17.11
C ILE A 393 23.17 -4.08 17.01
N THR A 394 21.88 -3.72 17.02
CA THR A 394 21.44 -2.32 16.99
C THR A 394 20.58 -1.99 18.22
N ASP A 395 20.66 -0.74 18.69
CA ASP A 395 19.86 -0.23 19.82
C ASP A 395 19.60 1.28 19.69
N GLY A 396 18.61 1.78 20.45
CA GLY A 396 18.27 3.19 20.57
C GLY A 396 16.79 3.47 20.38
N GLU A 397 16.42 4.75 20.31
CA GLU A 397 15.04 5.21 20.05
C GLU A 397 14.81 5.46 18.55
N TRP A 398 15.14 4.48 17.73
CA TRP A 398 15.04 4.54 16.27
C TRP A 398 14.92 3.11 15.72
N ALA A 399 14.35 2.93 14.52
CA ALA A 399 14.06 1.60 13.99
C ALA A 399 14.91 1.24 12.77
N VAL A 400 15.43 0.01 12.76
CA VAL A 400 15.81 -0.69 11.54
C VAL A 400 14.54 -1.00 10.76
N GLN A 401 14.50 -0.66 9.48
CA GLN A 401 13.36 -0.88 8.60
C GLN A 401 13.60 -2.09 7.69
N GLN A 402 14.76 -2.14 7.02
CA GLN A 402 15.08 -3.12 5.98
C GLN A 402 16.57 -3.48 5.97
N VAL A 403 16.91 -4.77 6.00
CA VAL A 403 18.30 -5.27 5.85
C VAL A 403 18.58 -5.50 4.36
N HIS A 404 19.39 -4.64 3.75
CA HIS A 404 19.63 -4.67 2.31
C HIS A 404 20.78 -5.57 1.90
N HIS A 405 21.80 -5.71 2.76
CA HIS A 405 22.97 -6.52 2.48
C HIS A 405 23.69 -6.95 3.76
N ILE A 406 24.19 -8.18 3.76
CA ILE A 406 25.09 -8.72 4.79
C ILE A 406 26.39 -9.12 4.09
N ASP A 407 27.48 -8.45 4.46
CA ASP A 407 28.82 -8.85 4.08
C ASP A 407 29.33 -9.83 5.16
N LYS A 408 29.25 -11.13 4.84
CA LYS A 408 29.64 -12.21 5.76
C LYS A 408 31.15 -12.22 6.04
N GLU A 409 31.96 -11.83 5.05
CA GLU A 409 33.43 -11.81 5.17
C GLU A 409 33.87 -10.64 6.06
N ALA A 410 33.32 -9.45 5.81
CA ALA A 410 33.60 -8.26 6.63
C ALA A 410 32.79 -8.22 7.94
N ARG A 411 31.87 -9.16 8.16
CA ARG A 411 30.91 -9.20 9.29
C ARG A 411 30.20 -7.87 9.50
N THR A 412 29.71 -7.30 8.39
CA THR A 412 29.05 -6.00 8.34
C THR A 412 27.63 -6.13 7.78
N ILE A 413 26.68 -5.41 8.36
CA ILE A 413 25.28 -5.34 7.91
C ILE A 413 25.02 -3.95 7.38
N TYR A 414 24.38 -3.86 6.21
CA TYR A 414 23.88 -2.63 5.60
C TYR A 414 22.36 -2.62 5.66
N PHE A 415 21.78 -1.59 6.24
CA PHE A 415 20.35 -1.53 6.51
C PHE A 415 19.79 -0.11 6.41
N ILE A 416 18.51 -0.02 6.10
CA ILE A 416 17.72 1.22 6.18
C ILE A 416 17.27 1.41 7.63
N GLY A 417 17.52 2.59 8.19
CA GLY A 417 16.98 3.03 9.48
C GLY A 417 16.10 4.28 9.33
N SER A 418 15.24 4.52 10.32
CA SER A 418 14.40 5.73 10.43
C SER A 418 14.32 6.22 11.88
N ASN A 419 13.88 7.47 12.09
CA ASN A 419 13.75 8.13 13.41
C ASN A 419 15.08 8.31 14.19
N LYS A 420 16.25 8.14 13.54
CA LYS A 420 17.56 8.37 14.16
C LYS A 420 18.10 9.78 13.93
N GLU A 421 17.98 10.27 12.69
CA GLU A 421 18.43 11.62 12.32
C GLU A 421 17.33 12.65 12.58
N GLU A 422 17.70 13.92 12.72
CA GLU A 422 16.75 15.01 12.93
C GLU A 422 15.84 15.22 11.70
N GLY A 423 14.59 15.62 11.95
CA GLY A 423 13.62 15.96 10.90
C GLY A 423 12.38 15.08 10.93
N ASP A 424 11.84 14.77 9.75
CA ASP A 424 10.69 13.87 9.63
C ASP A 424 11.12 12.44 10.01
N PRO A 425 10.51 11.83 11.04
CA PRO A 425 10.95 10.53 11.56
C PRO A 425 10.76 9.38 10.57
N TYR A 426 10.04 9.62 9.47
CA TYR A 426 9.83 8.65 8.38
C TYR A 426 10.89 8.74 7.29
N TYR A 427 11.83 9.70 7.35
CA TYR A 427 12.97 9.70 6.45
C TYR A 427 13.81 8.44 6.65
N GLN A 428 14.11 7.81 5.52
CA GLN A 428 14.87 6.57 5.45
C GLN A 428 16.33 6.87 5.12
N TYR A 429 17.23 6.31 5.94
CA TYR A 429 18.68 6.52 5.85
C TYR A 429 19.40 5.18 5.75
N LEU A 430 20.47 5.12 4.96
CA LEU A 430 21.33 3.95 4.90
C LEU A 430 22.40 3.99 5.99
N TYR A 431 22.52 2.89 6.71
CA TYR A 431 23.60 2.67 7.67
C TYR A 431 24.38 1.42 7.33
N LYS A 432 25.59 1.34 7.91
CA LYS A 432 26.26 0.06 8.13
C LYS A 432 26.66 -0.12 9.59
N ILE A 433 26.78 -1.36 10.04
CA ILE A 433 27.22 -1.73 11.39
C ILE A 433 27.92 -3.09 11.39
N ASN A 434 28.82 -3.33 12.33
CA ASN A 434 29.43 -4.64 12.55
C ASN A 434 28.47 -5.58 13.29
N PHE A 435 28.63 -6.90 13.14
CA PHE A 435 27.79 -7.89 13.83
C PHE A 435 27.87 -7.82 15.36
N ASP A 436 28.96 -7.30 15.92
CA ASP A 436 29.12 -7.11 17.37
C ASP A 436 28.44 -5.83 17.90
N GLY A 437 27.79 -5.07 17.01
CA GLY A 437 27.11 -3.80 17.30
C GLY A 437 28.01 -2.57 17.29
N THR A 438 29.30 -2.72 16.95
CA THR A 438 30.22 -1.58 16.83
C THR A 438 30.19 -0.97 15.42
N GLY A 439 30.75 0.24 15.29
CA GLY A 439 31.02 0.83 13.97
C GLY A 439 29.77 1.29 13.19
N LEU A 440 28.67 1.60 13.89
CA LEU A 440 27.49 2.20 13.26
C LEU A 440 27.88 3.48 12.51
N GLN A 441 27.64 3.51 11.21
CA GLN A 441 27.98 4.63 10.33
C GLN A 441 26.80 4.96 9.42
N LEU A 442 26.41 6.24 9.39
CA LEU A 442 25.47 6.81 8.40
C LEU A 442 26.16 6.96 7.04
N LEU A 443 25.54 6.42 5.98
CA LEU A 443 26.07 6.41 4.61
C LEU A 443 25.38 7.39 3.67
N THR A 444 24.24 7.94 4.08
CA THR A 444 23.44 8.90 3.32
C THR A 444 23.10 10.11 4.22
N PRO A 445 24.04 11.05 4.41
CA PRO A 445 23.89 12.10 5.43
C PRO A 445 22.98 13.27 5.03
N GLU A 446 22.48 13.32 3.80
CA GLU A 446 21.61 14.39 3.34
C GLU A 446 20.25 14.34 4.08
N PRO A 447 19.73 15.44 4.63
CA PRO A 447 18.52 15.42 5.48
C PRO A 447 17.23 15.30 4.64
N ALA A 448 17.05 14.15 3.99
CA ALA A 448 16.00 13.86 3.04
C ALA A 448 15.55 12.40 3.14
N ASN A 449 14.47 12.05 2.45
CA ASN A 449 14.11 10.65 2.27
C ASN A 449 14.95 10.04 1.14
N HIS A 450 15.68 8.96 1.43
CA HIS A 450 16.50 8.25 0.45
C HIS A 450 15.78 7.03 -0.12
N VAL A 451 15.85 6.87 -1.45
CA VAL A 451 15.36 5.67 -2.17
C VAL A 451 16.54 5.00 -2.85
N LEU A 452 16.84 3.77 -2.44
CA LEU A 452 18.09 3.10 -2.78
C LEU A 452 17.88 1.86 -3.65
N THR A 453 18.75 1.66 -4.64
CA THR A 453 18.91 0.37 -5.34
C THR A 453 20.38 0.00 -5.42
N TRP A 454 20.66 -1.30 -5.49
CA TRP A 454 22.02 -1.83 -5.37
C TRP A 454 22.47 -2.48 -6.68
N SER A 455 23.74 -2.28 -7.05
CA SER A 455 24.33 -2.99 -8.18
C SER A 455 24.38 -4.50 -7.92
N ALA A 456 24.51 -5.29 -8.99
CA ALA A 456 24.52 -6.75 -8.90
C ALA A 456 25.68 -7.26 -8.00
N SER A 457 26.85 -6.63 -8.08
CA SER A 457 28.01 -6.94 -7.22
C SER A 457 27.94 -6.32 -5.82
N ARG A 458 26.92 -5.50 -5.54
CA ARG A 458 26.76 -4.71 -4.30
C ARG A 458 27.86 -3.66 -4.06
N LYS A 459 28.70 -3.34 -5.04
CA LYS A 459 29.76 -2.32 -4.89
C LYS A 459 29.25 -0.89 -5.03
N PHE A 460 28.14 -0.69 -5.72
CA PHE A 460 27.56 0.61 -6.01
C PHE A 460 26.12 0.70 -5.54
N ILE A 461 25.73 1.88 -5.08
CA ILE A 461 24.39 2.19 -4.59
C ILE A 461 23.86 3.37 -5.39
N LEU A 462 22.75 3.19 -6.10
CA LEU A 462 22.00 4.31 -6.65
C LEU A 462 21.15 4.87 -5.52
N ASP A 463 21.34 6.15 -5.22
CA ASP A 463 20.59 6.88 -4.21
C ASP A 463 19.85 8.05 -4.88
N SER A 464 18.53 8.05 -4.78
CA SER A 464 17.69 9.19 -5.14
C SER A 464 17.07 9.76 -3.87
N TYR A 465 17.47 10.97 -3.49
CA TYR A 465 17.04 11.60 -2.24
C TYR A 465 16.29 12.90 -2.48
N SER A 466 15.19 13.07 -1.76
CA SER A 466 14.29 14.23 -1.86
C SER A 466 13.44 14.38 -0.60
N THR A 467 12.75 15.51 -0.48
CA THR A 467 11.69 15.72 0.52
C THR A 467 10.35 15.89 -0.21
N PRO A 468 9.21 15.98 0.48
CA PRO A 468 7.94 16.29 -0.18
C PRO A 468 7.92 17.63 -0.94
N THR A 469 8.87 18.53 -0.65
CA THR A 469 8.95 19.89 -1.20
C THR A 469 10.20 20.16 -2.02
N THR A 470 11.25 19.33 -1.89
CA THR A 470 12.54 19.52 -2.56
C THR A 470 12.72 18.42 -3.62
N PRO A 471 12.92 18.77 -4.91
CA PRO A 471 13.03 17.80 -5.99
C PRO A 471 14.26 16.89 -5.85
N PRO A 472 14.25 15.69 -6.46
CA PRO A 472 15.27 14.69 -6.21
C PRO A 472 16.63 15.02 -6.84
N VAL A 473 17.67 14.70 -6.09
CA VAL A 473 19.03 14.53 -6.61
C VAL A 473 19.32 13.04 -6.63
N THR A 474 19.84 12.55 -7.76
CA THR A 474 20.18 11.13 -7.93
C THR A 474 21.67 10.97 -8.14
N VAL A 475 22.30 10.12 -7.33
CA VAL A 475 23.74 9.89 -7.29
C VAL A 475 24.06 8.39 -7.24
N ILE A 476 25.28 8.04 -7.65
CA ILE A 476 25.87 6.74 -7.33
C ILE A 476 26.83 6.92 -6.15
N ARG A 477 26.66 6.10 -5.12
CA ARG A 477 27.54 6.02 -3.96
C ARG A 477 28.35 4.74 -3.93
N SER A 478 29.48 4.79 -3.24
CA SER A 478 30.25 3.62 -2.82
C SER A 478 29.62 2.96 -1.58
N LEU A 479 30.14 1.79 -1.21
CA LEU A 479 29.85 1.14 0.08
C LEU A 479 30.30 1.92 1.32
N SER A 480 31.14 2.96 1.17
CA SER A 480 31.49 3.87 2.27
C SER A 480 30.54 5.06 2.39
N GLY A 481 29.55 5.17 1.50
CA GLY A 481 28.61 6.31 1.44
C GLY A 481 29.12 7.49 0.61
N GLU A 482 30.34 7.43 0.08
CA GLU A 482 30.93 8.48 -0.75
C GLU A 482 30.18 8.60 -2.07
N VAL A 483 29.78 9.82 -2.45
CA VAL A 483 29.23 10.11 -3.78
C VAL A 483 30.32 9.96 -4.83
N ILE A 484 30.21 8.93 -5.67
CA ILE A 484 31.15 8.64 -6.75
C ILE A 484 30.81 9.49 -7.98
N MET A 485 29.51 9.64 -8.27
CA MET A 485 29.02 10.31 -9.47
C MET A 485 27.61 10.88 -9.22
N LYS A 486 27.40 12.14 -9.61
CA LYS A 486 26.06 12.72 -9.71
C LYS A 486 25.45 12.35 -11.06
N LEU A 487 24.27 11.73 -11.05
CA LEU A 487 23.56 11.35 -12.27
C LEU A 487 22.65 12.48 -12.70
N GLU A 488 21.59 12.76 -11.96
CA GLU A 488 20.60 13.77 -12.32
C GLU A 488 20.26 14.67 -11.12
N GLU A 489 19.86 15.90 -11.40
CA GLU A 489 19.21 16.81 -10.46
C GLU A 489 17.93 17.29 -11.12
N ALA A 490 16.81 17.09 -10.45
CA ALA A 490 15.53 17.36 -11.05
C ALA A 490 15.23 18.87 -11.12
N ASP A 491 14.81 19.32 -12.31
CA ASP A 491 14.39 20.70 -12.58
C ASP A 491 12.85 20.75 -12.61
N ILE A 492 12.29 21.58 -11.73
CA ILE A 492 10.84 21.78 -11.57
C ILE A 492 10.37 23.15 -12.10
N THR A 493 11.21 23.89 -12.82
CA THR A 493 10.86 25.23 -13.34
C THR A 493 9.58 25.21 -14.19
N ALA A 494 9.40 24.19 -15.04
CA ALA A 494 8.19 24.04 -15.84
C ALA A 494 6.95 23.73 -14.99
N LEU A 495 7.11 22.98 -13.89
CA LEU A 495 6.07 22.67 -12.93
C LEU A 495 5.64 23.92 -12.15
N GLU A 496 6.60 24.71 -11.66
CA GLU A 496 6.35 25.98 -10.96
C GLU A 496 5.67 27.01 -11.88
N ASN A 497 6.11 27.13 -13.13
CA ASN A 497 5.47 27.99 -14.14
C ASN A 497 4.03 27.57 -14.47
N ASN A 498 3.66 26.31 -14.22
CA ASN A 498 2.28 25.83 -14.34
C ASN A 498 1.43 26.14 -13.09
N GLY A 499 1.96 26.90 -12.13
CA GLY A 499 1.27 27.34 -10.91
C GLY A 499 1.34 26.33 -9.77
N TRP A 500 2.26 25.37 -9.83
CA TRP A 500 2.46 24.41 -8.74
C TRP A 500 2.96 25.10 -7.48
N VAL A 501 2.39 24.66 -6.35
CA VAL A 501 2.79 25.06 -5.02
C VAL A 501 3.16 23.81 -4.24
N ALA A 502 4.25 23.88 -3.49
CA ALA A 502 4.67 22.77 -2.66
C ALA A 502 3.64 22.47 -1.56
N PRO A 503 3.43 21.19 -1.21
CA PRO A 503 2.70 20.87 0.02
C PRO A 503 3.44 21.46 1.22
N ILE A 504 2.72 21.70 2.32
CA ILE A 504 3.29 22.24 3.56
C ILE A 504 3.44 21.09 4.55
N PRO A 505 4.68 20.63 4.85
CA PRO A 505 4.92 19.72 5.95
C PRO A 505 4.55 20.38 7.28
N PHE A 506 3.95 19.61 8.18
CA PHE A 506 3.65 20.07 9.53
C PHE A 506 3.90 18.96 10.56
N SER A 507 4.08 19.39 11.81
CA SER A 507 4.05 18.51 12.98
C SER A 507 3.12 19.07 14.05
N VAL A 508 2.34 18.19 14.67
CA VAL A 508 1.34 18.50 15.70
C VAL A 508 1.31 17.36 16.72
N LYS A 509 0.75 17.62 17.91
CA LYS A 509 0.61 16.56 18.92
C LYS A 509 -0.54 15.61 18.60
N ALA A 510 -0.34 14.33 18.88
CA ALA A 510 -1.39 13.32 18.85
C ALA A 510 -2.42 13.55 19.97
N ARG A 511 -3.46 12.71 20.02
CA ARG A 511 -4.51 12.79 21.04
C ARG A 511 -4.01 12.69 22.49
N ASP A 512 -2.82 12.14 22.69
CA ASP A 512 -2.16 11.99 23.99
C ASP A 512 -1.44 13.27 24.47
N ASN A 513 -1.38 14.31 23.62
CA ASN A 513 -0.64 15.55 23.82
C ASN A 513 0.88 15.39 24.00
N SER A 514 1.46 14.21 23.72
CA SER A 514 2.89 13.92 23.83
C SER A 514 3.53 13.53 22.51
N THR A 515 2.90 12.62 21.78
CA THR A 515 3.45 12.05 20.54
C THR A 515 3.38 13.05 19.39
N ASP A 516 4.49 13.25 18.67
CA ASP A 516 4.49 14.08 17.47
C ASP A 516 4.00 13.31 16.24
N LEU A 517 3.04 13.90 15.53
CA LEU A 517 2.47 13.40 14.27
C LEU A 517 2.90 14.28 13.11
N PHE A 518 3.23 13.64 11.99
CA PHE A 518 3.80 14.29 10.81
C PHE A 518 2.90 14.14 9.59
N GLY A 519 2.57 15.25 8.95
CA GLY A 519 1.60 15.31 7.87
C GLY A 519 1.93 16.33 6.78
N LEU A 520 1.06 16.36 5.76
CA LEU A 520 1.12 17.32 4.66
C LEU A 520 -0.21 18.09 4.56
N MET A 521 -0.11 19.40 4.35
CA MET A 521 -1.25 20.29 4.11
C MET A 521 -1.14 20.94 2.74
N TYR A 522 -2.26 21.04 2.03
CA TYR A 522 -2.31 21.61 0.68
C TYR A 522 -3.23 22.83 0.65
N LYS A 523 -2.79 23.87 -0.04
CA LYS A 523 -3.51 25.13 -0.23
C LYS A 523 -3.80 25.34 -1.71
N PRO A 524 -4.87 26.07 -2.06
CA PRO A 524 -5.07 26.54 -3.42
C PRO A 524 -3.86 27.35 -3.91
N SER A 525 -3.48 27.20 -5.17
CA SER A 525 -2.43 28.03 -5.80
C SER A 525 -2.74 29.54 -5.75
N ASN A 526 -4.03 29.89 -5.72
CA ASN A 526 -4.55 31.26 -5.57
C ASN A 526 -4.96 31.61 -4.12
N PHE A 527 -4.32 30.98 -3.13
CA PHE A 527 -4.62 31.14 -1.71
C PHE A 527 -4.60 32.61 -1.26
N SER A 528 -5.53 32.93 -0.37
CA SER A 528 -5.61 34.21 0.32
C SER A 528 -5.99 33.98 1.79
N SER A 529 -5.17 34.51 2.70
CA SER A 529 -5.38 34.39 4.15
C SER A 529 -6.56 35.22 4.69
N SER A 530 -7.17 36.09 3.87
CA SER A 530 -8.38 36.83 4.23
C SER A 530 -9.67 36.04 4.01
N LYS A 531 -9.59 34.86 3.38
CA LYS A 531 -10.73 33.95 3.15
C LYS A 531 -10.74 32.83 4.19
N LYS A 532 -11.92 32.21 4.37
CA LYS A 532 -12.09 30.97 5.12
C LYS A 532 -12.43 29.80 4.18
N TYR A 533 -11.68 28.72 4.31
CA TYR A 533 -11.77 27.54 3.44
C TYR A 533 -12.28 26.33 4.23
N PRO A 534 -13.25 25.55 3.71
CA PRO A 534 -13.57 24.25 4.26
C PRO A 534 -12.34 23.32 4.23
N ILE A 535 -12.30 22.41 5.19
CA ILE A 535 -11.18 21.48 5.38
C ILE A 535 -11.59 20.10 4.85
N LEU A 536 -10.71 19.46 4.09
CA LEU A 536 -10.87 18.08 3.66
C LEU A 536 -9.76 17.24 4.30
N ASN A 537 -10.15 16.20 5.02
CA ASN A 537 -9.26 15.24 5.63
C ASN A 537 -9.13 13.99 4.75
N TYR A 538 -7.95 13.78 4.16
CA TYR A 538 -7.61 12.50 3.55
C TYR A 538 -7.10 11.56 4.64
N LEU A 539 -7.63 10.34 4.67
CA LEU A 539 -7.24 9.33 5.65
C LEU A 539 -7.07 7.96 4.98
N TYR A 540 -5.95 7.32 5.27
CA TYR A 540 -5.80 5.87 5.17
C TYR A 540 -5.25 5.35 6.50
N PRO A 541 -6.04 4.57 7.28
CA PRO A 541 -5.68 4.20 8.65
C PRO A 541 -4.88 2.90 8.72
N GLY A 542 -4.77 2.14 7.63
CA GLY A 542 -4.39 0.73 7.68
C GLY A 542 -3.00 0.53 8.29
N PRO A 543 -2.82 -0.37 9.26
CA PRO A 543 -1.58 -0.53 10.01
C PRO A 543 -0.41 -1.04 9.15
N GLN A 544 -0.66 -1.51 7.93
CA GLN A 544 0.37 -1.81 6.93
C GLN A 544 0.89 -0.57 6.16
N SER A 545 0.26 0.60 6.34
CA SER A 545 0.59 1.85 5.65
C SER A 545 0.13 3.08 6.45
N GLY A 546 -0.04 4.22 5.79
CA GLY A 546 -0.41 5.48 6.41
C GLY A 546 -1.03 6.40 5.37
N SER A 547 -1.42 7.60 5.79
CA SER A 547 -2.08 8.57 4.93
C SER A 547 -1.07 9.26 4.00
N VAL A 548 0.10 9.66 4.51
CA VAL A 548 1.07 10.47 3.74
C VAL A 548 1.76 9.66 2.65
N GLY A 549 2.01 8.37 2.90
CA GLY A 549 2.73 7.49 1.99
C GLY A 549 4.22 7.85 1.89
N SER A 550 4.73 7.98 0.66
CA SER A 550 6.15 8.28 0.45
C SER A 550 6.52 9.69 0.93
N ARG A 551 7.69 9.81 1.57
CA ARG A 551 8.30 11.09 1.97
C ARG A 551 9.21 11.70 0.89
N SER A 552 9.33 11.07 -0.28
CA SER A 552 10.03 11.62 -1.45
C SER A 552 9.20 12.69 -2.17
N PHE A 553 9.86 13.49 -3.02
CA PHE A 553 9.18 14.47 -3.87
C PHE A 553 8.18 13.80 -4.80
N MET A 554 6.98 14.36 -4.88
CA MET A 554 5.96 13.95 -5.83
C MET A 554 5.25 15.20 -6.33
N PRO A 555 5.25 15.49 -7.64
CA PRO A 555 4.61 16.70 -8.17
C PRO A 555 3.08 16.64 -8.03
N SER A 556 2.51 15.43 -7.90
CA SER A 556 1.11 15.21 -7.55
C SER A 556 0.97 14.01 -6.61
N ARG A 557 0.14 14.16 -5.57
CA ARG A 557 -0.11 13.15 -4.52
C ARG A 557 -1.56 12.66 -4.57
N GLY A 558 -1.95 12.09 -5.71
CA GLY A 558 -3.36 11.83 -6.02
C GLY A 558 -4.06 13.12 -6.40
N ASP A 559 -5.29 13.33 -5.92
CA ASP A 559 -6.06 14.55 -6.21
C ASP A 559 -6.05 15.58 -5.08
N LYS A 560 -5.10 15.50 -4.14
CA LYS A 560 -5.03 16.40 -2.98
C LYS A 560 -4.86 17.87 -3.37
N GLN A 561 -3.88 18.18 -4.22
CA GLN A 561 -3.71 19.54 -4.74
C GLN A 561 -4.89 19.95 -5.63
N ALA A 562 -5.44 19.02 -6.42
CA ALA A 562 -6.62 19.29 -7.26
C ALA A 562 -7.85 19.70 -6.41
N LEU A 563 -8.12 18.99 -5.30
CA LEU A 563 -9.12 19.38 -4.33
C LEU A 563 -8.80 20.73 -3.69
N ALA A 564 -7.52 21.01 -3.39
CA ALA A 564 -7.13 22.33 -2.89
C ALA A 564 -7.48 23.45 -3.89
N GLU A 565 -7.28 23.24 -5.19
CA GLU A 565 -7.67 24.20 -6.24
C GLU A 565 -9.18 24.46 -6.33
N LEU A 566 -10.01 23.52 -5.89
CA LEU A 566 -11.47 23.71 -5.76
C LEU A 566 -11.83 24.57 -4.53
N GLY A 567 -10.83 25.10 -3.82
CA GLY A 567 -10.97 26.01 -2.69
C GLY A 567 -11.19 25.29 -1.36
N PHE A 568 -10.53 24.14 -1.18
CA PHE A 568 -10.43 23.42 0.08
C PHE A 568 -9.02 23.55 0.67
N ILE A 569 -8.91 23.34 1.98
CA ILE A 569 -7.62 23.02 2.62
C ILE A 569 -7.60 21.52 2.81
N VAL A 570 -6.63 20.85 2.19
CA VAL A 570 -6.51 19.40 2.32
C VAL A 570 -5.46 19.07 3.37
N VAL A 571 -5.79 18.16 4.29
CA VAL A 571 -4.90 17.69 5.36
C VAL A 571 -4.81 16.17 5.32
N GLU A 572 -3.59 15.67 5.41
CA GLU A 572 -3.27 14.27 5.69
C GLU A 572 -2.19 14.18 6.78
N VAL A 573 -2.29 13.20 7.65
CA VAL A 573 -1.32 12.95 8.73
C VAL A 573 -1.24 11.46 9.02
N ASP A 574 -0.04 10.96 9.32
CA ASP A 574 0.16 9.60 9.81
C ASP A 574 -0.13 9.59 11.32
N ALA A 575 -1.29 9.05 11.69
CA ALA A 575 -1.77 8.91 13.06
C ALA A 575 -1.08 7.76 13.79
N MET A 576 -1.23 7.69 15.13
CA MET A 576 -0.79 6.51 15.85
C MET A 576 -1.51 5.26 15.31
N GLY A 577 -0.76 4.17 15.21
CA GLY A 577 -1.16 2.88 14.65
C GLY A 577 -0.76 2.65 13.19
N THR A 578 -0.08 3.61 12.54
CA THR A 578 0.59 3.41 11.25
C THR A 578 2.03 2.88 11.46
N PRO A 579 2.64 2.16 10.49
CA PRO A 579 3.94 1.53 10.66
C PRO A 579 5.10 2.53 10.49
N GLY A 580 6.33 2.09 10.74
CA GLY A 580 7.56 2.86 10.48
C GLY A 580 8.06 3.70 11.67
N ARG A 581 7.37 3.63 12.81
CA ARG A 581 7.77 4.20 14.11
C ARG A 581 7.98 3.07 15.13
N SER A 582 7.96 3.39 16.42
CA SER A 582 8.06 2.41 17.49
C SER A 582 6.89 1.41 17.49
N LYS A 583 7.08 0.26 18.13
CA LYS A 583 6.05 -0.75 18.35
C LYS A 583 4.84 -0.18 19.06
N SER A 584 5.02 0.57 20.14
CA SER A 584 3.92 1.24 20.86
C SER A 584 3.15 2.25 20.00
N PHE A 585 3.83 2.94 19.07
CA PHE A 585 3.15 3.80 18.11
C PHE A 585 2.30 2.97 17.15
N HIS A 586 2.82 1.84 16.67
CA HIS A 586 2.14 0.96 15.71
C HIS A 586 1.01 0.11 16.33
N ASP A 587 1.18 -0.31 17.58
CA ASP A 587 0.22 -1.10 18.37
C ASP A 587 -0.92 -0.25 18.95
N ALA A 588 -0.90 1.08 18.78
CA ALA A 588 -1.73 2.03 19.53
C ALA A 588 -3.24 1.73 19.51
N TYR A 589 -3.75 1.11 18.45
CA TYR A 589 -5.15 0.67 18.37
C TYR A 589 -5.33 -0.85 18.14
N TYR A 590 -4.29 -1.67 18.34
CA TYR A 590 -4.40 -3.13 18.21
C TYR A 590 -5.60 -3.67 19.01
N GLY A 591 -6.41 -4.52 18.37
CA GLY A 591 -7.66 -5.04 18.97
C GLY A 591 -8.83 -4.04 19.01
N ASN A 592 -8.65 -2.83 18.48
CA ASN A 592 -9.67 -1.79 18.35
C ASN A 592 -9.54 -1.04 17.02
N MET A 593 -9.63 -1.77 15.91
CA MET A 593 -9.56 -1.18 14.57
C MET A 593 -10.63 -0.11 14.27
N GLY A 594 -11.69 -0.02 15.08
CA GLY A 594 -12.69 1.05 14.99
C GLY A 594 -12.12 2.44 15.32
N ASP A 595 -10.96 2.51 15.99
CA ASP A 595 -10.24 3.75 16.25
C ASP A 595 -9.80 4.43 14.94
N ASN A 596 -9.18 3.66 14.03
CA ASN A 596 -8.70 4.11 12.72
C ASN A 596 -7.82 5.37 12.74
N GLY A 597 -7.19 5.70 13.87
CA GLY A 597 -6.44 6.96 14.00
C GLY A 597 -7.33 8.22 13.97
N LEU A 598 -8.66 8.09 14.00
CA LEU A 598 -9.59 9.22 13.83
C LEU A 598 -9.41 10.31 14.90
N PRO A 599 -9.26 10.00 16.20
CA PRO A 599 -9.03 11.05 17.19
C PRO A 599 -7.74 11.85 16.95
N ASP A 600 -6.69 11.21 16.41
CA ASP A 600 -5.45 11.91 16.05
C ASP A 600 -5.66 12.84 14.84
N GLN A 601 -6.42 12.40 13.82
CA GLN A 601 -6.79 13.26 12.69
C GLN A 601 -7.55 14.51 13.17
N ILE A 602 -8.53 14.32 14.06
CA ILE A 602 -9.32 15.41 14.64
C ILE A 602 -8.42 16.35 15.46
N ALA A 603 -7.55 15.82 16.31
CA ALA A 603 -6.61 16.60 17.12
C ALA A 603 -5.66 17.42 16.24
N ALA A 604 -5.14 16.83 15.15
CA ALA A 604 -4.28 17.51 14.19
C ALA A 604 -5.01 18.67 13.51
N ILE A 605 -6.22 18.44 12.99
CA ILE A 605 -6.99 19.47 12.29
C ILE A 605 -7.37 20.62 13.23
N LYS A 606 -7.72 20.33 14.50
CA LYS A 606 -8.00 21.36 15.50
C LYS A 606 -6.79 22.25 15.77
N GLN A 607 -5.62 21.65 16.03
CA GLN A 607 -4.39 22.41 16.25
C GLN A 607 -4.02 23.25 15.03
N LEU A 608 -4.13 22.69 13.82
CA LEU A 608 -3.88 23.44 12.59
C LEU A 608 -4.86 24.62 12.44
N ALA A 609 -6.14 24.42 12.73
CA ALA A 609 -7.13 25.49 12.65
C ALA A 609 -6.94 26.59 13.72
N GLU A 610 -6.46 26.24 14.91
CA GLU A 610 -6.06 27.21 15.94
C GLU A 610 -4.88 28.07 15.49
N GLN A 611 -3.91 27.45 14.80
CA GLN A 611 -2.75 28.14 14.24
C GLN A 611 -3.09 28.95 12.98
N ASN A 612 -4.21 28.65 12.31
CA ASN A 612 -4.55 29.16 10.98
C ASN A 612 -6.02 29.57 10.89
N THR A 613 -6.32 30.86 11.12
CA THR A 613 -7.69 31.42 11.16
C THR A 613 -8.49 31.30 9.85
N TRP A 614 -7.81 31.00 8.73
CA TRP A 614 -8.41 30.75 7.42
C TRP A 614 -8.89 29.29 7.23
N MET A 615 -8.58 28.38 8.16
CA MET A 615 -9.15 27.03 8.19
C MET A 615 -10.52 27.05 8.88
N ASP A 616 -11.55 26.66 8.15
CA ASP A 616 -12.92 26.67 8.65
C ASP A 616 -13.27 25.35 9.37
N ILE A 617 -13.05 25.33 10.68
CA ILE A 617 -13.26 24.15 11.53
C ILE A 617 -14.73 23.71 11.61
N ASP A 618 -15.68 24.56 11.24
CA ASP A 618 -17.11 24.21 11.22
C ASP A 618 -17.50 23.43 9.95
N ARG A 619 -16.62 23.40 8.93
CA ARG A 619 -16.84 22.73 7.64
C ARG A 619 -15.71 21.76 7.32
N VAL A 620 -15.71 20.62 8.00
CA VAL A 620 -14.75 19.53 7.79
C VAL A 620 -15.39 18.36 7.05
N GLY A 621 -14.80 17.95 5.93
CA GLY A 621 -15.12 16.70 5.24
C GLY A 621 -14.00 15.66 5.37
N ILE A 622 -14.32 14.40 5.09
CA ILE A 622 -13.36 13.28 5.15
C ILE A 622 -13.53 12.35 3.95
N TRP A 623 -12.43 11.80 3.43
CA TRP A 623 -12.51 10.75 2.42
C TRP A 623 -11.35 9.76 2.49
N GLY A 624 -11.61 8.59 1.92
CA GLY A 624 -10.60 7.57 1.71
C GLY A 624 -11.15 6.40 0.89
N HIS A 625 -10.26 5.50 0.53
CA HIS A 625 -10.57 4.28 -0.23
C HIS A 625 -10.05 3.05 0.51
N SER A 626 -10.71 1.89 0.39
CA SER A 626 -10.36 0.67 1.11
C SER A 626 -10.42 0.90 2.63
N GLY A 627 -9.34 0.66 3.39
CA GLY A 627 -9.24 1.07 4.80
C GLY A 627 -9.62 2.55 5.05
N GLY A 628 -9.36 3.44 4.10
CA GLY A 628 -9.81 4.84 4.17
C GLY A 628 -11.32 5.01 3.97
N GLY A 629 -11.97 4.13 3.19
CA GLY A 629 -13.44 4.08 3.07
C GLY A 629 -14.09 3.62 4.37
N PHE A 630 -13.49 2.59 5.00
CA PHE A 630 -13.85 2.14 6.34
C PHE A 630 -13.78 3.30 7.35
N ALA A 631 -12.65 4.02 7.40
CA ALA A 631 -12.45 5.08 8.37
C ALA A 631 -13.20 6.38 8.07
N SER A 632 -13.39 6.77 6.80
CA SER A 632 -14.19 7.96 6.45
C SER A 632 -15.67 7.78 6.85
N THR A 633 -16.21 6.57 6.64
CA THR A 633 -17.54 6.21 7.12
C THR A 633 -17.59 6.17 8.65
N ALA A 634 -16.59 5.57 9.31
CA ALA A 634 -16.49 5.59 10.77
C ALA A 634 -16.41 7.03 11.32
N GLY A 635 -15.69 7.93 10.65
CA GLY A 635 -15.52 9.33 11.02
C GLY A 635 -16.84 10.07 11.10
N ILE A 636 -17.67 10.01 10.04
CA ILE A 636 -18.96 10.70 10.02
C ILE A 636 -20.01 10.06 10.95
N LEU A 637 -19.87 8.77 11.30
CA LEU A 637 -20.78 8.08 12.21
C LEU A 637 -20.37 8.20 13.69
N ARG A 638 -19.07 8.27 14.02
CA ARG A 638 -18.58 8.42 15.41
C ARG A 638 -18.44 9.87 15.83
N TYR A 639 -18.08 10.75 14.90
CA TYR A 639 -17.85 12.17 15.14
C TYR A 639 -18.76 13.03 14.24
N PRO A 640 -20.09 12.82 14.25
CA PRO A 640 -21.02 13.51 13.35
C PRO A 640 -21.07 15.03 13.60
N ASP A 641 -20.64 15.49 14.78
CA ASP A 641 -20.56 16.91 15.10
C ASP A 641 -19.28 17.56 14.57
N PHE A 642 -18.27 16.78 14.19
CA PHE A 642 -17.03 17.28 13.59
C PHE A 642 -17.07 17.15 12.07
N TYR A 643 -17.29 15.94 11.54
CA TYR A 643 -17.32 15.69 10.10
C TYR A 643 -18.72 15.92 9.52
N LYS A 644 -18.81 16.79 8.51
CA LYS A 644 -20.08 17.19 7.87
C LYS A 644 -20.38 16.41 6.60
N VAL A 645 -19.34 16.03 5.86
CA VAL A 645 -19.44 15.32 4.58
C VAL A 645 -18.38 14.23 4.52
N ALA A 646 -18.78 13.03 4.09
CA ALA A 646 -17.86 11.91 3.88
C ALA A 646 -18.02 11.30 2.48
N VAL A 647 -16.89 10.95 1.87
CA VAL A 647 -16.85 10.14 0.64
C VAL A 647 -16.07 8.85 0.94
N SER A 648 -16.79 7.72 0.91
CA SER A 648 -16.26 6.39 1.19
C SER A 648 -16.14 5.59 -0.10
N GLY A 649 -14.93 5.10 -0.41
CA GLY A 649 -14.70 4.16 -1.50
C GLY A 649 -14.31 2.78 -0.98
N ALA A 650 -15.02 1.73 -1.37
CA ALA A 650 -14.66 0.33 -1.14
C ALA A 650 -14.28 -0.04 0.31
N GLY A 651 -15.00 0.48 1.31
CA GLY A 651 -14.64 0.29 2.71
C GLY A 651 -14.81 -1.14 3.22
N ASN A 652 -13.81 -1.68 3.91
CA ASN A 652 -13.92 -2.90 4.73
C ASN A 652 -14.64 -2.59 6.05
N HIS A 653 -15.95 -2.30 5.95
CA HIS A 653 -16.77 -1.77 7.03
C HIS A 653 -16.97 -2.70 8.21
N ASP A 654 -16.81 -4.01 8.01
CA ASP A 654 -16.80 -5.01 9.05
C ASP A 654 -15.75 -6.06 8.73
N ASN A 655 -14.66 -6.06 9.49
CA ASN A 655 -13.52 -6.93 9.21
C ASN A 655 -13.80 -8.42 9.45
N ARG A 656 -14.96 -8.80 10.03
CA ARG A 656 -15.44 -10.20 9.99
C ARG A 656 -15.75 -10.68 8.57
N ASN A 657 -16.00 -9.76 7.63
CA ASN A 657 -16.24 -10.01 6.22
C ASN A 657 -15.04 -9.62 5.34
N TYR A 658 -13.84 -9.53 5.94
CA TYR A 658 -12.57 -9.31 5.24
C TYR A 658 -11.64 -10.49 5.51
N GLU A 659 -10.49 -10.57 4.85
CA GLU A 659 -9.63 -11.75 4.94
C GLU A 659 -9.15 -12.04 6.38
N ASP A 660 -9.03 -13.32 6.71
CA ASP A 660 -8.65 -13.79 8.04
C ASP A 660 -7.26 -13.35 8.47
N ASP A 661 -6.26 -13.45 7.59
CA ASP A 661 -4.86 -13.13 7.86
C ASP A 661 -4.72 -11.70 8.37
N TRP A 662 -5.21 -10.73 7.58
CA TRP A 662 -5.16 -9.32 7.94
C TRP A 662 -6.04 -9.00 9.16
N GLY A 663 -7.29 -9.46 9.20
CA GLY A 663 -8.21 -9.16 10.30
C GLY A 663 -7.69 -9.68 11.65
N GLU A 664 -7.21 -10.92 11.68
CA GLU A 664 -6.73 -11.57 12.90
C GLU A 664 -5.35 -11.05 13.33
N LYS A 665 -4.49 -10.61 12.38
CA LYS A 665 -3.21 -9.97 12.72
C LYS A 665 -3.40 -8.66 13.48
N TRP A 666 -4.28 -7.77 13.02
CA TRP A 666 -4.38 -6.40 13.55
C TRP A 666 -5.46 -6.22 14.62
N HIS A 667 -6.46 -7.11 14.64
CA HIS A 667 -7.54 -7.08 15.64
C HIS A 667 -7.47 -8.23 16.65
N GLY A 668 -6.76 -9.30 16.34
CA GLY A 668 -6.79 -10.56 17.08
C GLY A 668 -7.93 -11.48 16.66
N LEU A 669 -7.91 -12.71 17.18
CA LEU A 669 -8.93 -13.73 16.88
C LEU A 669 -10.34 -13.26 17.28
N LEU A 670 -11.36 -13.74 16.55
CA LEU A 670 -12.75 -13.48 16.86
C LEU A 670 -13.13 -14.14 18.21
N VAL A 671 -13.57 -13.32 19.16
CA VAL A 671 -14.10 -13.72 20.47
C VAL A 671 -15.58 -13.39 20.52
N ARG A 672 -16.39 -14.36 20.94
CA ARG A 672 -17.84 -14.24 21.14
C ARG A 672 -18.15 -14.15 22.62
N TYR A 673 -18.94 -13.16 23.02
CA TYR A 673 -19.39 -12.96 24.39
C TYR A 673 -20.82 -13.50 24.55
N SER A 674 -21.02 -14.43 25.48
CA SER A 674 -22.35 -14.85 25.87
C SER A 674 -22.98 -13.80 26.78
N LYS A 675 -24.16 -13.30 26.43
CA LYS A 675 -24.99 -12.52 27.37
C LYS A 675 -25.49 -13.46 28.46
N GLU A 676 -24.97 -13.35 29.68
CA GLU A 676 -25.66 -13.94 30.85
C GLU A 676 -26.96 -13.15 31.06
N VAL A 677 -28.08 -13.75 30.68
CA VAL A 677 -29.39 -13.24 31.09
C VAL A 677 -29.57 -13.60 32.56
N ASN A 678 -29.33 -12.64 33.45
CA ASN A 678 -29.80 -12.74 34.83
C ASN A 678 -31.34 -12.69 34.82
N GLU A 679 -32.00 -13.83 34.68
CA GLU A 679 -33.43 -13.98 34.99
C GLU A 679 -33.62 -13.97 36.51
N ALA A 680 -33.42 -12.80 37.12
CA ALA A 680 -33.93 -12.53 38.47
C ALA A 680 -35.28 -11.80 38.35
N GLY A 681 -36.36 -12.57 38.22
CA GLY A 681 -37.69 -12.09 38.62
C GLY A 681 -38.84 -12.37 37.66
N GLN A 682 -39.73 -13.25 38.15
CA GLN A 682 -41.18 -13.34 37.89
C GLN A 682 -41.66 -14.18 36.69
N GLY A 683 -42.15 -15.38 37.04
CA GLY A 683 -43.54 -15.77 36.79
C GLY A 683 -43.95 -16.09 35.36
N GLU A 684 -44.19 -17.39 35.11
CA GLU A 684 -45.01 -18.01 34.06
C GLU A 684 -45.58 -17.12 32.94
N SER A 685 -45.19 -17.40 31.68
CA SER A 685 -46.12 -17.68 30.57
C SER A 685 -45.45 -17.70 29.19
N LEU A 686 -45.58 -18.85 28.52
CA LEU A 686 -45.82 -19.10 27.09
C LEU A 686 -44.88 -18.51 26.01
N ASN A 687 -44.23 -19.43 25.27
CA ASN A 687 -43.82 -19.32 23.87
C ASN A 687 -43.43 -17.91 23.40
N ARG A 688 -42.30 -17.39 23.88
CA ARG A 688 -41.52 -16.41 23.12
C ARG A 688 -40.45 -17.17 22.35
N GLU A 689 -40.47 -17.06 21.02
CA GLU A 689 -39.25 -17.22 20.25
C GLU A 689 -38.18 -16.38 20.96
N VAL A 690 -37.13 -17.04 21.45
CA VAL A 690 -35.94 -16.35 21.92
C VAL A 690 -35.43 -15.61 20.69
N GLN A 691 -35.73 -14.31 20.60
CA GLN A 691 -34.98 -13.40 19.76
C GLN A 691 -33.54 -13.59 20.20
N LYS A 692 -32.77 -14.37 19.44
CA LYS A 692 -31.32 -14.45 19.61
C LYS A 692 -30.83 -13.03 19.38
N THR A 693 -30.62 -12.28 20.46
CA THR A 693 -29.80 -11.09 20.40
C THR A 693 -28.46 -11.53 19.78
N PRO A 694 -27.92 -10.80 18.79
CA PRO A 694 -26.62 -11.12 18.25
C PRO A 694 -25.63 -11.28 19.40
N GLU A 695 -24.89 -12.39 19.43
CA GLU A 695 -23.77 -12.54 20.36
C GLU A 695 -22.83 -11.35 20.13
N GLU A 696 -22.54 -10.60 21.19
CA GLU A 696 -21.60 -9.50 21.10
C GLU A 696 -20.20 -10.07 20.82
N THR A 697 -19.42 -9.39 20.01
CA THR A 697 -18.06 -9.83 19.65
C THR A 697 -17.02 -8.73 19.88
N ASN A 698 -15.75 -9.10 20.01
CA ASN A 698 -14.66 -8.12 20.03
C ASN A 698 -14.58 -7.30 18.72
N TYR A 699 -15.21 -7.74 17.64
CA TYR A 699 -15.27 -7.03 16.36
C TYR A 699 -16.43 -6.02 16.27
N ASP A 700 -17.41 -6.05 17.17
CA ASP A 700 -18.58 -5.15 17.05
C ASP A 700 -18.19 -3.67 17.15
N ARG A 701 -17.16 -3.36 17.95
CA ARG A 701 -16.70 -1.98 18.14
C ARG A 701 -16.15 -1.35 16.87
N GLN A 702 -15.75 -2.14 15.88
CA GLN A 702 -15.26 -1.64 14.59
C GLN A 702 -16.32 -1.66 13.49
N ALA A 703 -17.38 -2.44 13.63
CA ALA A 703 -18.42 -2.61 12.62
C ALA A 703 -19.25 -1.33 12.38
N ASN A 704 -19.07 -0.68 11.22
CA ASN A 704 -19.72 0.62 10.94
C ASN A 704 -21.24 0.56 10.88
N GLN A 705 -21.81 -0.57 10.46
CA GLN A 705 -23.26 -0.74 10.37
C GLN A 705 -23.96 -0.61 11.72
N LEU A 706 -23.26 -0.91 12.84
CA LEU A 706 -23.78 -0.72 14.19
C LEU A 706 -23.87 0.76 14.60
N LEU A 707 -23.32 1.67 13.81
CA LEU A 707 -23.29 3.11 14.06
C LEU A 707 -24.20 3.91 13.12
N ALA A 708 -24.95 3.26 12.22
CA ALA A 708 -25.74 3.91 11.18
C ALA A 708 -26.70 4.99 11.71
N ASN A 709 -27.30 4.77 12.89
CA ASN A 709 -28.20 5.74 13.56
C ASN A 709 -27.56 7.11 13.83
N ASN A 710 -26.23 7.17 13.90
CA ASN A 710 -25.50 8.39 14.22
C ASN A 710 -25.30 9.31 13.00
N LEU A 711 -25.66 8.89 11.79
CA LEU A 711 -25.50 9.74 10.61
C LEU A 711 -26.33 11.02 10.75
N LYS A 712 -25.63 12.17 10.73
CA LYS A 712 -26.22 13.53 10.69
C LYS A 712 -25.84 14.31 9.42
N GLY A 713 -24.65 14.04 8.87
CA GLY A 713 -24.10 14.73 7.70
C GLY A 713 -24.45 14.07 6.37
N LYS A 714 -23.67 14.38 5.32
CA LYS A 714 -23.83 13.82 3.97
C LYS A 714 -22.81 12.73 3.70
N LEU A 715 -23.25 11.54 3.32
CA LEU A 715 -22.39 10.38 3.04
C LEU A 715 -22.59 9.90 1.60
N LEU A 716 -21.52 9.93 0.81
CA LEU A 716 -21.43 9.20 -0.47
C LEU A 716 -20.66 7.91 -0.23
N ILE A 717 -21.29 6.76 -0.45
CA ILE A 717 -20.66 5.45 -0.39
C ILE A 717 -20.56 4.84 -1.79
N ALA A 718 -19.37 4.38 -2.17
CA ALA A 718 -19.12 3.82 -3.50
C ALA A 718 -18.41 2.47 -3.44
N HIS A 719 -18.77 1.55 -4.35
CA HIS A 719 -18.16 0.21 -4.42
C HIS A 719 -18.10 -0.32 -5.84
N GLY A 720 -17.05 -1.09 -6.16
CA GLY A 720 -16.92 -1.85 -7.39
C GLY A 720 -17.52 -3.25 -7.26
N MET A 721 -18.45 -3.64 -8.13
CA MET A 721 -19.16 -4.93 -7.97
C MET A 721 -18.31 -6.16 -8.29
N MET A 722 -17.12 -5.98 -8.86
CA MET A 722 -16.15 -7.05 -9.12
C MET A 722 -14.94 -6.97 -8.18
N ASP A 723 -15.14 -6.39 -6.99
CA ASP A 723 -14.11 -6.27 -5.96
C ASP A 723 -13.90 -7.60 -5.22
N GLY A 724 -12.89 -8.36 -5.67
CA GLY A 724 -12.47 -9.60 -5.02
C GLY A 724 -11.55 -9.41 -3.80
N ASN A 725 -11.21 -8.17 -3.45
CA ASN A 725 -10.39 -7.85 -2.28
C ASN A 725 -11.28 -7.49 -1.08
N VAL A 726 -12.03 -6.39 -1.18
CA VAL A 726 -13.09 -6.02 -0.23
C VAL A 726 -14.42 -6.38 -0.88
N PRO A 727 -15.04 -7.52 -0.53
CA PRO A 727 -16.29 -7.93 -1.15
C PRO A 727 -17.36 -6.84 -1.03
N PRO A 728 -18.17 -6.57 -2.08
CA PRO A 728 -19.21 -5.52 -2.06
C PRO A 728 -20.20 -5.64 -0.91
N THR A 729 -20.36 -6.84 -0.36
CA THR A 729 -21.18 -7.10 0.84
C THR A 729 -20.77 -6.27 2.04
N ASN A 730 -19.50 -5.86 2.17
CA ASN A 730 -19.06 -4.94 3.23
C ASN A 730 -19.79 -3.59 3.17
N THR A 731 -19.90 -2.99 1.98
CA THR A 731 -20.69 -1.76 1.78
C THR A 731 -22.17 -2.01 1.98
N LEU A 732 -22.68 -3.13 1.50
CA LEU A 732 -24.11 -3.45 1.61
C LEU A 732 -24.57 -3.66 3.06
N LEU A 733 -23.69 -4.11 3.97
CA LEU A 733 -23.99 -4.16 5.40
C LEU A 733 -24.31 -2.77 5.98
N VAL A 734 -23.54 -1.76 5.60
CA VAL A 734 -23.76 -0.38 6.06
C VAL A 734 -25.00 0.22 5.39
N VAL A 735 -25.18 -0.02 4.10
CA VAL A 735 -26.36 0.43 3.34
C VAL A 735 -27.65 -0.13 3.95
N ASP A 736 -27.70 -1.42 4.24
CA ASP A 736 -28.86 -2.07 4.88
C ASP A 736 -29.18 -1.44 6.24
N ALA A 737 -28.15 -1.21 7.07
CA ALA A 737 -28.33 -0.56 8.37
C ALA A 737 -28.74 0.92 8.27
N LEU A 738 -28.27 1.66 7.27
CA LEU A 738 -28.70 3.04 7.02
C LEU A 738 -30.17 3.10 6.58
N ILE A 739 -30.61 2.16 5.72
CA ILE A 739 -32.01 2.03 5.33
C ILE A 739 -32.87 1.69 6.55
N ALA A 740 -32.46 0.73 7.36
CA ALA A 740 -33.17 0.34 8.58
C ALA A 740 -33.27 1.48 9.61
N ALA A 741 -32.27 2.37 9.64
CA ALA A 741 -32.22 3.56 10.49
C ALA A 741 -32.93 4.79 9.91
N ASP A 742 -33.58 4.66 8.73
CA ASP A 742 -34.24 5.76 8.00
C ASP A 742 -33.31 6.97 7.79
N LYS A 743 -32.08 6.69 7.32
CA LYS A 743 -31.03 7.69 7.06
C LYS A 743 -30.87 7.97 5.57
N ASP A 744 -30.73 9.25 5.23
CA ASP A 744 -30.37 9.68 3.88
C ASP A 744 -28.88 9.48 3.59
N PHE A 745 -28.55 8.82 2.47
CA PHE A 745 -27.20 8.66 1.94
C PHE A 745 -27.23 8.57 0.41
N ASP A 746 -26.09 8.80 -0.21
CA ASP A 746 -25.89 8.65 -1.65
C ASP A 746 -25.03 7.40 -1.91
N MET A 747 -25.42 6.58 -2.90
CA MET A 747 -24.67 5.37 -3.27
C MET A 747 -24.24 5.42 -4.74
N LEU A 748 -22.99 5.04 -5.02
CA LEU A 748 -22.48 4.81 -6.36
C LEU A 748 -21.97 3.38 -6.52
N VAL A 749 -22.60 2.62 -7.41
CA VAL A 749 -22.16 1.27 -7.76
C VAL A 749 -21.42 1.30 -9.10
N LEU A 750 -20.23 0.70 -9.15
CA LEU A 750 -19.40 0.59 -10.35
C LEU A 750 -19.46 -0.86 -10.86
N PRO A 751 -20.30 -1.19 -11.86
CA PRO A 751 -20.77 -2.56 -12.09
C PRO A 751 -19.72 -3.61 -12.50
N ASN A 752 -18.64 -3.18 -13.14
CA ASN A 752 -17.55 -4.07 -13.60
C ASN A 752 -16.18 -3.64 -13.05
N ALA A 753 -16.16 -2.73 -12.07
CA ALA A 753 -14.91 -2.30 -11.44
C ALA A 753 -14.52 -3.26 -10.32
N GLY A 754 -13.23 -3.59 -10.24
CA GLY A 754 -12.63 -4.21 -9.06
C GLY A 754 -12.22 -3.19 -8.00
N HIS A 755 -11.34 -3.59 -7.08
CA HIS A 755 -10.93 -2.75 -5.95
C HIS A 755 -10.29 -1.40 -6.33
N GLY A 756 -9.64 -1.29 -7.48
CA GLY A 756 -8.77 -0.16 -7.85
C GLY A 756 -9.44 1.12 -8.36
N PHE A 757 -10.75 1.32 -8.16
CA PHE A 757 -11.48 2.44 -8.79
C PHE A 757 -11.31 3.81 -8.09
N GLY A 758 -10.69 3.86 -6.91
CA GLY A 758 -10.71 5.03 -6.00
C GLY A 758 -10.26 6.36 -6.60
N ASN A 759 -9.44 6.33 -7.67
CA ASN A 759 -9.02 7.51 -8.43
C ASN A 759 -9.36 7.42 -9.92
N SER A 760 -10.25 6.51 -10.32
CA SER A 760 -10.78 6.47 -11.68
C SER A 760 -11.44 7.80 -12.04
N ARG A 761 -11.32 8.22 -13.30
CA ARG A 761 -11.87 9.48 -13.83
C ARG A 761 -13.30 9.77 -13.34
N TYR A 762 -14.20 8.77 -13.40
CA TYR A 762 -15.60 8.95 -13.01
C TYR A 762 -15.77 9.15 -11.51
N PHE A 763 -15.22 8.26 -10.67
CA PHE A 763 -15.40 8.36 -9.22
C PHE A 763 -14.70 9.60 -8.65
N MET A 764 -13.52 9.95 -9.18
CA MET A 764 -12.82 11.18 -8.80
C MET A 764 -13.67 12.43 -9.07
N LYS A 765 -14.31 12.53 -10.26
CA LYS A 765 -15.26 13.63 -10.54
C LYS A 765 -16.40 13.65 -9.52
N ARG A 766 -17.01 12.48 -9.26
CA ARG A 766 -18.12 12.37 -8.29
C ARG A 766 -17.71 12.79 -6.88
N ARG A 767 -16.50 12.45 -6.44
CA ARG A 767 -15.92 12.90 -5.17
C ARG A 767 -15.81 14.43 -5.12
N TRP A 768 -15.26 15.04 -6.17
CA TRP A 768 -15.10 16.50 -6.25
C TRP A 768 -16.47 17.20 -6.18
N ASP A 769 -17.40 16.75 -7.03
CA ASP A 769 -18.76 17.28 -7.10
C ASP A 769 -19.48 17.17 -5.75
N TYR A 770 -19.28 16.07 -5.04
CA TYR A 770 -19.92 15.84 -3.74
C TYR A 770 -19.44 16.82 -2.67
N PHE A 771 -18.13 17.07 -2.60
CA PHE A 771 -17.58 18.05 -1.66
C PHE A 771 -17.93 19.49 -2.04
N VAL A 772 -17.89 19.83 -3.33
CA VAL A 772 -18.31 21.15 -3.81
C VAL A 772 -19.77 21.41 -3.46
N ARG A 773 -20.65 20.44 -3.70
CA ARG A 773 -22.08 20.56 -3.38
C ARG A 773 -22.36 20.62 -1.88
N HIS A 774 -21.85 19.67 -1.11
CA HIS A 774 -22.31 19.47 0.26
C HIS A 774 -21.45 20.10 1.34
N LEU A 775 -20.17 20.36 1.07
CA LEU A 775 -19.26 20.98 2.05
C LEU A 775 -19.02 22.46 1.76
N LYS A 776 -18.91 22.83 0.48
CA LYS A 776 -18.72 24.22 0.05
C LYS A 776 -20.04 24.98 -0.21
N ASP A 777 -21.16 24.25 -0.32
CA ASP A 777 -22.49 24.80 -0.64
C ASP A 777 -22.51 25.57 -1.97
N ALA A 778 -21.92 24.95 -3.00
CA ALA A 778 -21.79 25.49 -4.35
C ALA A 778 -22.25 24.45 -5.38
N GLU A 779 -22.74 24.86 -6.55
CA GLU A 779 -23.04 23.86 -7.59
C GLU A 779 -21.80 23.50 -8.40
N PRO A 780 -21.50 22.20 -8.56
CA PRO A 780 -20.50 21.73 -9.50
C PRO A 780 -20.85 22.12 -10.95
N PRO A 781 -19.86 22.46 -11.79
CA PRO A 781 -20.08 22.77 -13.20
C PRO A 781 -20.55 21.52 -13.96
N ALA A 782 -21.78 21.55 -14.49
CA ALA A 782 -22.39 20.41 -15.19
C ALA A 782 -21.57 19.96 -16.42
N ASP A 783 -21.00 20.93 -17.13
CA ASP A 783 -20.28 20.71 -18.40
C ASP A 783 -18.81 20.30 -18.23
N PHE A 784 -18.30 20.20 -16.99
CA PHE A 784 -16.92 19.78 -16.80
C PHE A 784 -16.72 18.31 -17.19
N ILE A 785 -15.76 18.08 -18.08
CA ILE A 785 -15.32 16.74 -18.49
C ILE A 785 -13.80 16.75 -18.42
N PHE A 786 -13.23 15.83 -17.64
CA PHE A 786 -11.79 15.62 -17.62
C PHE A 786 -11.26 15.39 -19.05
N LYS A 787 -10.04 15.83 -19.36
CA LYS A 787 -9.41 15.48 -20.63
C LYS A 787 -9.20 13.97 -20.75
N GLU A 788 -9.10 13.49 -21.99
CA GLU A 788 -8.98 12.06 -22.31
C GLU A 788 -7.68 11.40 -21.81
N ASN A 789 -6.67 12.19 -21.43
CA ASN A 789 -5.46 11.68 -20.81
C ASN A 789 -5.66 11.28 -19.33
N ILE A 790 -6.74 11.73 -18.68
CA ILE A 790 -7.14 11.26 -17.35
C ILE A 790 -7.85 9.91 -17.48
N ARG A 791 -7.31 8.86 -16.86
CA ARG A 791 -7.85 7.49 -16.94
C ARG A 791 -8.54 7.06 -15.66
#